data_AF-A0A529WPH7-F1
#
_entry.id   AF-A0A529WPH7-F1
#
_cell.length_a   1.000
_cell.length_b   1.000
_cell.length_c   1.000
_cell.angle_alpha   90.00
_cell.angle_beta   90.00
_cell.angle_gamma   90.00
#
_symmetry.space_group_name_H-M   'P 1'
#
loop_
_entity.id
_entity.type
_entity.pdbx_description
1 polymer ?
#
loop_
_entity_poly.entity_id
_entity_poly.type
_entity_poly.pdbx_seq_one_letter_code
_entity_poly.pdbx_strand_id
1 'polypeptide(L)'
;MSTSQIAGAGGTAVSFSNTPQAQNDVFNYTEDNVILASGSQTVIVLDVMANDAGGNAKSLYSVDDGISATTLTKQYAPIDLTTQDVQATGISSWETIAAGVQIRINNGKVEMDLTGYLAARGYSSLQSLGADDHINETFTYAIKLANGTLSWASVSVNIQGANDGATITAVPAADTTVVEAGGVANGTPGDPNASGQLIISDLDAGQNHFQAPPSLGGAYGTFTFDATTGAWTYALNQALADPLTQGQHATDTLTVTSADGTANYSIVVNITGTNDVPIIAGIQTGAVTEDVAVDASSHLNASGALTIADVDQGQSSFAAQAGVAGSNGFGTFTLAADGHWSYTADNSQTAIQQLGAGQSLTDSFTAVSSDGTASQLVTVTIHGTNDVPDIHLVGTGTPDTASATLTETNAGLTAHGTLTVTDADVADTVNSSVTTVVASGITAGLGLTNAQLLAMLAVSPTSGLAANPTDTHNLNWTFNSGTQAFDYLAAGQSLTLTYTVQSTDNHGASDTQTITVTVNGTDEVSPTLISTIVDGKQGNNATPSTVTITFAAPVTANFVNLSDVMHVSGLQNVTVINGTGNFTDSTHYTFQVDKGAGSSNGSSYTLTIDSGAFSDTSGHTNASTTKSGLKPAGTAGEPINLALTDPSEGQAVTVTVKDLPSGWTIDGAAQNADGSWAVQSNAVHELTVTTPADFVGAAVLDIHMTWTNADGTTGSMFVADNVEAYASGSPIFAWSGDDVLTGSSGNDFFVFSQPIGNDSVHSFDAAADQIDLVGYSGFQSFADVQAHTADDASGDAVIALGDGQSITLEGVHSTALGAGNFVFDQTPVVNNAGTMTIGDGALLPLSGTVNNSGVIALNSTGDETLLQVIQHGVTLEGGGQVVLSDSAANIISGTGPDVTLINVDNMISGAGQLGDGVLSLDNRGTIIASGTNALVIDTGGSVVLNSGTLEATGSGGLVVAGGVANSGMIEANGGNIVIHGEVTGDGDATIGNLSKLEFGAASSTDVTFAQNAAGTLELDDSFDYSGRISGITNDDKLDLNDILFGTGTTVAYQASQDGSGGTLTVSDGAHNATLHLLGAYDANGFKLADDGQGHTVVTYNPAEFTLTGVSSGTSEFAV
;
A
#
# COMPACT_ATOMS: atom_id res chain seq x y z
N MET A 1 -26.64 -4.72 98.08
CA MET A 1 -25.88 -4.21 99.24
C MET A 1 -26.51 -4.73 100.51
N SER A 2 -25.69 -5.11 101.48
CA SER A 2 -26.10 -5.34 102.86
C SER A 2 -26.77 -4.09 103.40
N THR A 3 -27.88 -4.22 104.11
CA THR A 3 -28.37 -3.18 104.99
C THR A 3 -27.38 -3.04 106.15
N SER A 4 -26.34 -2.22 105.94
CA SER A 4 -25.50 -1.76 107.04
C SER A 4 -26.32 -0.78 107.84
N GLN A 5 -26.85 -1.28 108.95
CA GLN A 5 -27.34 -0.48 110.05
C GLN A 5 -26.19 0.42 110.51
N ILE A 6 -26.28 1.73 110.29
CA ILE A 6 -25.34 2.68 110.88
C ILE A 6 -25.60 2.68 112.38
N ALA A 7 -24.73 1.99 113.12
CA ALA A 7 -24.65 2.08 114.57
C ALA A 7 -24.00 3.42 114.93
N GLY A 8 -24.76 4.36 115.52
CA GLY A 8 -24.17 5.56 116.12
C GLY A 8 -24.97 6.86 116.02
N ALA A 9 -26.25 6.89 116.40
CA ALA A 9 -26.88 8.11 116.90
C ALA A 9 -27.05 7.97 118.42
N GLY A 10 -26.03 8.38 119.17
CA GLY A 10 -26.05 8.41 120.62
C GLY A 10 -26.93 9.55 121.11
N GLY A 11 -28.20 9.26 121.40
CA GLY A 11 -29.06 10.09 122.23
C GLY A 11 -28.99 9.64 123.69
N THR A 12 -28.26 10.37 124.52
CA THR A 12 -28.28 10.21 125.98
C THR A 12 -29.55 10.83 126.56
N ALA A 13 -30.42 10.04 127.20
CA ALA A 13 -31.21 10.53 128.34
C ALA A 13 -31.72 9.40 129.25
N VAL A 14 -31.33 9.50 130.51
CA VAL A 14 -31.99 8.95 131.70
C VAL A 14 -33.49 9.22 131.67
N SER A 15 -34.33 8.21 131.93
CA SER A 15 -35.70 8.45 132.40
C SER A 15 -36.20 7.35 133.34
N PHE A 16 -36.77 7.81 134.44
CA PHE A 16 -37.27 7.07 135.59
C PHE A 16 -38.79 6.79 135.42
N SER A 17 -39.22 5.93 134.49
CA SER A 17 -40.53 5.22 134.60
C SER A 17 -40.68 4.12 133.54
N ASN A 18 -41.60 3.19 133.80
CA ASN A 18 -41.90 1.96 133.05
C ASN A 18 -42.97 2.11 131.95
N THR A 19 -43.09 3.30 131.33
CA THR A 19 -43.95 3.51 130.16
C THR A 19 -43.09 3.71 128.91
N PRO A 20 -43.27 2.95 127.81
CA PRO A 20 -42.53 3.19 126.56
C PRO A 20 -42.80 4.61 126.04
N GLN A 21 -41.76 5.32 125.60
CA GLN A 21 -41.87 6.66 125.01
C GLN A 21 -41.20 6.65 123.63
N ALA A 22 -41.72 7.50 122.74
CA ALA A 22 -41.07 7.87 121.49
C ALA A 22 -39.70 8.52 121.78
N GLN A 23 -38.70 8.25 120.95
CA GLN A 23 -37.33 8.74 121.07
C GLN A 23 -36.97 9.66 119.91
N ASN A 24 -36.13 10.67 120.19
CA ASN A 24 -35.71 11.57 119.12
C ASN A 24 -34.86 10.83 118.09
N ASP A 25 -35.13 11.08 116.81
CA ASP A 25 -34.41 10.50 115.69
C ASP A 25 -33.47 11.52 115.04
N VAL A 26 -32.32 11.02 114.58
CA VAL A 26 -31.40 11.78 113.74
C VAL A 26 -31.03 10.93 112.52
N PHE A 27 -31.33 11.44 111.34
CA PHE A 27 -30.97 10.85 110.06
C PHE A 27 -29.85 11.69 109.44
N ASN A 28 -28.65 11.10 109.30
CA ASN A 28 -27.53 11.72 108.61
C ASN A 28 -27.28 10.97 107.30
N TYR A 29 -27.54 11.64 106.19
CA TYR A 29 -27.38 11.11 104.85
C TYR A 29 -26.38 11.94 104.06
N THR A 30 -25.80 11.32 103.03
CA THR A 30 -25.31 12.05 101.86
C THR A 30 -26.37 11.96 100.79
N GLU A 31 -26.36 12.89 99.85
CA GLU A 31 -27.36 12.93 98.79
C GLU A 31 -27.39 11.62 97.96
N ASP A 32 -26.25 10.93 97.81
CA ASP A 32 -26.11 9.57 97.26
C ASP A 32 -26.77 8.41 98.04
N ASN A 33 -26.95 8.55 99.35
CA ASN A 33 -27.32 7.43 100.23
C ASN A 33 -28.69 7.58 100.90
N VAL A 34 -29.43 8.64 100.58
CA VAL A 34 -30.82 8.80 100.96
C VAL A 34 -31.68 7.67 100.41
N ILE A 35 -32.72 7.29 101.13
CA ILE A 35 -33.72 6.34 100.64
C ILE A 35 -34.84 7.12 99.98
N LEU A 36 -34.89 7.09 98.64
CA LEU A 36 -35.91 7.80 97.87
C LEU A 36 -37.24 7.04 97.84
N ALA A 37 -38.34 7.78 97.80
CA ALA A 37 -39.64 7.24 97.46
C ALA A 37 -39.62 6.74 96.01
N SER A 38 -40.31 5.63 95.73
CA SER A 38 -40.26 4.97 94.41
C SER A 38 -40.62 5.95 93.29
N GLY A 39 -39.68 6.17 92.36
CA GLY A 39 -39.84 7.06 91.21
C GLY A 39 -39.59 8.55 91.47
N SER A 40 -39.15 8.94 92.67
CA SER A 40 -38.79 10.33 93.01
C SER A 40 -37.28 10.54 93.10
N GLN A 41 -36.81 11.77 92.85
CA GLN A 41 -35.44 12.22 93.07
C GLN A 41 -35.34 13.32 94.15
N THR A 42 -36.47 13.64 94.78
CA THR A 42 -36.62 14.77 95.71
C THR A 42 -37.41 14.41 96.97
N VAL A 43 -38.03 13.23 97.01
CA VAL A 43 -38.82 12.75 98.15
C VAL A 43 -38.09 11.60 98.82
N ILE A 44 -37.76 11.75 100.10
CA ILE A 44 -37.08 10.74 100.91
C ILE A 44 -38.07 10.01 101.85
N VAL A 45 -37.73 8.79 102.24
CA VAL A 45 -38.53 7.95 103.15
C VAL A 45 -37.76 7.74 104.46
N LEU A 46 -38.39 8.11 105.57
CA LEU A 46 -37.84 8.05 106.92
C LEU A 46 -38.60 7.00 107.75
N ASP A 47 -37.87 6.10 108.39
CA ASP A 47 -38.42 5.07 109.28
C ASP A 47 -38.27 5.48 110.75
N VAL A 48 -39.06 6.47 111.17
CA VAL A 48 -39.03 7.09 112.51
C VAL A 48 -39.45 6.12 113.63
N MET A 49 -40.10 5.01 113.28
CA MET A 49 -40.60 4.05 114.27
C MET A 49 -39.55 2.99 114.65
N ALA A 50 -38.39 2.98 114.00
CA ALA A 50 -37.45 1.85 114.03
C ALA A 50 -36.77 1.64 115.39
N ASN A 51 -36.46 2.70 116.14
CA ASN A 51 -35.78 2.66 117.44
C ASN A 51 -36.72 2.84 118.66
N ASP A 52 -37.99 3.18 118.43
CA ASP A 52 -38.95 3.41 119.51
C ASP A 52 -39.31 2.14 120.31
N ALA A 53 -39.39 2.24 121.64
CA ALA A 53 -39.79 1.11 122.49
C ALA A 53 -41.31 0.83 122.41
N GLY A 54 -41.73 -0.44 122.33
CA GLY A 54 -43.15 -0.84 122.30
C GLY A 54 -43.53 -2.01 121.38
N GLY A 55 -42.59 -2.52 120.57
CA GLY A 55 -42.83 -3.66 119.66
C GLY A 55 -43.85 -3.38 118.55
N ASN A 56 -44.32 -4.41 117.84
CA ASN A 56 -45.25 -4.31 116.69
C ASN A 56 -46.67 -3.78 117.04
N ALA A 57 -46.93 -3.45 118.31
CA ALA A 57 -48.24 -2.99 118.77
C ALA A 57 -48.31 -1.45 118.89
N LYS A 58 -47.32 -0.73 118.34
CA LYS A 58 -47.29 0.73 118.19
C LYS A 58 -47.60 1.13 116.74
N SER A 59 -48.29 2.24 116.55
CA SER A 59 -48.53 2.81 115.21
C SER A 59 -48.12 4.27 115.17
N LEU A 60 -47.50 4.70 114.07
CA LEU A 60 -47.32 6.11 113.76
C LEU A 60 -48.71 6.77 113.68
N TYR A 61 -48.90 7.84 114.45
CA TYR A 61 -50.22 8.41 114.72
C TYR A 61 -50.44 9.73 114.00
N SER A 62 -49.45 10.63 114.10
CA SER A 62 -49.46 11.93 113.44
C SER A 62 -48.04 12.47 113.24
N VAL A 63 -47.89 13.42 112.33
CA VAL A 63 -46.68 14.25 112.15
C VAL A 63 -47.04 15.73 112.34
N ASP A 64 -46.06 16.59 112.63
CA ASP A 64 -46.27 18.03 112.83
C ASP A 64 -44.94 18.80 112.64
N ASP A 65 -45.02 20.08 112.27
CA ASP A 65 -43.89 20.96 111.96
C ASP A 65 -43.03 21.34 113.19
N GLY A 66 -43.49 21.01 114.40
CA GLY A 66 -42.79 21.27 115.65
C GLY A 66 -42.86 22.73 116.15
N ILE A 67 -43.61 23.63 115.51
CA ILE A 67 -43.76 25.05 115.88
C ILE A 67 -45.11 25.27 116.57
N SER A 68 -45.16 25.11 117.90
CA SER A 68 -46.34 25.46 118.71
C SER A 68 -46.29 26.89 119.28
N ALA A 69 -47.40 27.63 119.22
CA ALA A 69 -47.54 28.93 119.88
C ALA A 69 -47.42 28.80 121.43
N THR A 70 -46.56 29.61 122.06
CA THR A 70 -46.29 29.52 123.52
C THR A 70 -47.53 29.90 124.36
N THR A 71 -47.90 29.06 125.32
CA THR A 71 -48.83 29.43 126.41
C THR A 71 -48.17 29.20 127.78
N LEU A 72 -48.57 30.00 128.78
CA LEU A 72 -47.92 30.19 130.09
C LEU A 72 -47.96 28.98 131.05
N THR A 73 -48.44 27.82 130.63
CA THR A 73 -48.46 26.59 131.44
C THR A 73 -47.78 25.47 130.67
N LYS A 74 -46.54 25.12 131.06
CA LYS A 74 -45.67 24.10 130.47
C LYS A 74 -46.30 22.70 130.43
N GLN A 75 -47.19 22.46 129.49
CA GLN A 75 -47.56 21.13 129.02
C GLN A 75 -47.45 21.17 127.49
N TYR A 76 -46.30 20.75 126.97
CA TYR A 76 -46.07 20.57 125.54
C TYR A 76 -47.04 19.49 125.06
N ALA A 77 -48.07 19.87 124.33
CA ALA A 77 -48.81 18.99 123.43
C ALA A 77 -49.32 19.91 122.32
N PRO A 78 -48.77 19.82 121.09
CA PRO A 78 -49.40 20.44 119.94
C PRO A 78 -50.82 19.86 119.84
N ILE A 79 -51.84 20.72 119.70
CA ILE A 79 -53.23 20.26 119.53
C ILE A 79 -53.34 19.32 118.32
N ASP A 80 -52.50 19.54 117.30
CA ASP A 80 -52.47 18.74 116.08
C ASP A 80 -52.05 17.29 116.33
N LEU A 81 -50.97 17.08 117.11
CA LEU A 81 -50.45 15.75 117.46
C LEU A 81 -51.41 14.85 118.28
N THR A 82 -52.56 15.38 118.71
CA THR A 82 -53.60 14.60 119.40
C THR A 82 -54.69 14.06 118.49
N THR A 83 -54.66 14.43 117.21
CA THR A 83 -55.58 13.97 116.16
C THR A 83 -54.87 12.92 115.31
N GLN A 84 -55.60 11.87 114.91
CA GLN A 84 -54.98 10.83 114.08
C GLN A 84 -54.99 11.26 112.63
N ASP A 85 -53.82 11.39 112.01
CA ASP A 85 -53.73 11.74 110.60
C ASP A 85 -54.20 10.56 109.73
N VAL A 86 -53.82 9.32 110.08
CA VAL A 86 -54.18 8.08 109.35
C VAL A 86 -54.11 6.81 110.25
N GLN A 87 -54.91 5.76 109.96
CA GLN A 87 -54.78 4.41 110.58
C GLN A 87 -53.65 3.59 109.93
N ALA A 88 -53.08 2.60 110.64
CA ALA A 88 -51.82 1.88 110.36
C ALA A 88 -51.47 1.46 108.91
N THR A 89 -52.41 1.47 107.97
CA THR A 89 -52.20 1.36 106.51
C THR A 89 -52.98 2.47 105.80
N GLY A 90 -52.28 3.44 105.19
CA GLY A 90 -52.87 4.60 104.50
C GLY A 90 -51.87 5.74 104.24
N ILE A 91 -52.30 6.79 103.53
CA ILE A 91 -51.50 7.97 103.18
C ILE A 91 -52.18 9.22 103.75
N SER A 92 -51.46 10.02 104.54
CA SER A 92 -51.97 11.30 105.07
C SER A 92 -51.83 12.43 104.06
N SER A 93 -52.51 13.56 104.32
CA SER A 93 -52.26 14.78 103.55
C SER A 93 -50.84 15.27 103.80
N TRP A 94 -50.28 16.02 102.85
CA TRP A 94 -49.01 16.71 103.04
C TRP A 94 -49.17 17.87 104.01
N GLU A 95 -48.24 17.96 104.95
CA GLU A 95 -48.08 19.08 105.86
C GLU A 95 -46.81 19.81 105.50
N THR A 96 -46.87 21.13 105.43
CA THR A 96 -45.72 21.94 105.08
C THR A 96 -44.93 22.27 106.33
N ILE A 97 -43.65 21.92 106.32
CA ILE A 97 -42.68 22.44 107.29
C ILE A 97 -41.99 23.70 106.70
N ALA A 98 -40.99 24.22 107.40
CA ALA A 98 -40.26 25.40 106.94
C ALA A 98 -39.59 25.20 105.55
N ALA A 99 -39.26 26.33 104.91
CA ALA A 99 -38.41 26.39 103.71
C ALA A 99 -38.87 25.57 102.49
N GLY A 100 -40.18 25.25 102.39
CA GLY A 100 -40.76 24.58 101.22
C GLY A 100 -40.65 23.06 101.24
N VAL A 101 -40.29 22.48 102.39
CA VAL A 101 -40.31 21.03 102.62
C VAL A 101 -41.71 20.62 103.08
N GLN A 102 -42.17 19.44 102.66
CA GLN A 102 -43.44 18.88 103.11
C GLN A 102 -43.23 17.48 103.69
N ILE A 103 -44.02 17.11 104.68
CA ILE A 103 -43.99 15.79 105.31
C ILE A 103 -45.36 15.15 105.29
N ARG A 104 -45.42 13.81 105.24
CA ARG A 104 -46.66 13.04 105.42
C ARG A 104 -46.36 11.64 105.94
N ILE A 105 -47.39 10.98 106.44
CA ILE A 105 -47.36 9.55 106.73
C ILE A 105 -47.78 8.78 105.48
N ASN A 106 -46.97 7.81 105.06
CA ASN A 106 -47.32 6.85 104.01
C ASN A 106 -47.01 5.43 104.50
N ASN A 107 -48.04 4.62 104.72
CA ASN A 107 -47.95 3.21 105.11
C ASN A 107 -47.04 2.97 106.33
N GLY A 108 -47.15 3.81 107.35
CA GLY A 108 -46.43 3.67 108.61
C GLY A 108 -45.00 4.23 108.64
N LYS A 109 -44.54 4.83 107.53
CA LYS A 109 -43.30 5.61 107.45
C LYS A 109 -43.59 7.08 107.17
N VAL A 110 -42.61 7.95 107.36
CA VAL A 110 -42.71 9.37 107.00
C VAL A 110 -42.07 9.57 105.63
N GLU A 111 -42.78 10.20 104.71
CA GLU A 111 -42.18 10.75 103.48
C GLU A 111 -41.91 12.24 103.69
N MET A 112 -40.74 12.70 103.27
CA MET A 112 -40.34 14.10 103.28
C MET A 112 -40.06 14.54 101.84
N ASP A 113 -40.87 15.45 101.32
CA ASP A 113 -40.76 16.04 99.99
C ASP A 113 -39.92 17.32 100.04
N LEU A 114 -38.75 17.29 99.41
CA LEU A 114 -37.80 18.39 99.33
C LEU A 114 -37.92 19.17 98.01
N THR A 115 -38.89 18.85 97.14
CA THR A 115 -39.01 19.44 95.80
C THR A 115 -39.08 20.97 95.84
N GLY A 116 -39.88 21.52 96.76
CA GLY A 116 -39.99 22.98 96.93
C GLY A 116 -38.71 23.62 97.46
N TYR A 117 -38.01 22.93 98.37
CA TYR A 117 -36.76 23.39 98.97
C TYR A 117 -35.61 23.45 97.95
N LEU A 118 -35.48 22.40 97.15
CA LEU A 118 -34.46 22.26 96.11
C LEU A 118 -34.67 23.28 94.99
N ALA A 119 -35.90 23.39 94.47
CA ALA A 119 -36.23 24.34 93.41
C ALA A 119 -35.99 25.80 93.81
N ALA A 120 -36.28 26.17 95.07
CA ALA A 120 -36.02 27.52 95.59
C ALA A 120 -34.53 27.90 95.62
N ARG A 121 -33.63 26.91 95.56
CA ARG A 121 -32.17 27.07 95.55
C ARG A 121 -31.53 26.73 94.21
N GLY A 122 -32.33 26.44 93.19
CA GLY A 122 -31.85 26.15 91.83
C GLY A 122 -31.40 24.70 91.62
N TYR A 123 -31.64 23.80 92.57
CA TYR A 123 -31.33 22.38 92.43
C TYR A 123 -32.51 21.62 91.81
N SER A 124 -32.22 20.80 90.81
CA SER A 124 -33.23 19.97 90.11
C SER A 124 -33.54 18.65 90.84
N SER A 125 -32.60 18.16 91.63
CA SER A 125 -32.71 16.94 92.43
C SER A 125 -31.73 17.00 93.61
N LEU A 126 -31.73 15.96 94.46
CA LEU A 126 -30.71 15.82 95.50
C LEU A 126 -29.28 15.66 94.92
N GLN A 127 -29.16 15.01 93.76
CA GLN A 127 -27.91 14.81 93.00
C GLN A 127 -27.35 16.08 92.34
N SER A 128 -27.90 17.24 92.68
CA SER A 128 -27.34 18.53 92.24
C SER A 128 -26.63 19.27 93.36
N LEU A 129 -26.60 18.69 94.56
CA LEU A 129 -25.98 19.27 95.76
C LEU A 129 -24.49 18.96 95.76
N GLY A 130 -23.66 20.00 95.62
CA GLY A 130 -22.21 19.84 95.69
C GLY A 130 -21.71 19.54 97.11
N ALA A 131 -20.44 19.18 97.25
CA ALA A 131 -19.84 18.77 98.52
C ALA A 131 -20.02 19.74 99.72
N ASP A 132 -20.20 21.03 99.45
CA ASP A 132 -20.40 22.07 100.46
C ASP A 132 -21.89 22.33 100.79
N ASP A 133 -22.83 21.75 100.05
CA ASP A 133 -24.27 21.95 100.22
C ASP A 133 -24.84 21.05 101.32
N HIS A 134 -25.76 21.59 102.12
CA HIS A 134 -26.35 20.87 103.26
C HIS A 134 -27.85 21.19 103.43
N ILE A 135 -28.66 20.16 103.63
CA ILE A 135 -30.08 20.26 104.01
C ILE A 135 -30.21 19.82 105.45
N ASN A 136 -30.72 20.69 106.33
CA ASN A 136 -30.95 20.38 107.74
C ASN A 136 -32.39 20.76 108.10
N GLU A 137 -33.22 19.77 108.38
CA GLU A 137 -34.64 19.99 108.69
C GLU A 137 -35.07 19.22 109.93
N THR A 138 -36.02 19.76 110.68
CA THR A 138 -36.56 19.11 111.89
C THR A 138 -38.08 19.15 111.91
N PHE A 139 -38.71 18.06 112.36
CA PHE A 139 -40.15 17.98 112.58
C PHE A 139 -40.44 17.08 113.79
N THR A 140 -41.70 17.01 114.22
CA THR A 140 -42.13 16.15 115.33
C THR A 140 -43.11 15.09 114.85
N TYR A 141 -43.11 13.92 115.51
CA TYR A 141 -44.06 12.86 115.23
C TYR A 141 -44.63 12.29 116.53
N ALA A 142 -45.85 11.79 116.47
CA ALA A 142 -46.49 11.09 117.58
C ALA A 142 -46.74 9.62 117.23
N ILE A 143 -46.55 8.76 118.22
CA ILE A 143 -46.86 7.33 118.19
C ILE A 143 -48.00 7.04 119.16
N LYS A 144 -48.86 6.10 118.79
CA LYS A 144 -49.89 5.55 119.67
C LYS A 144 -49.52 4.14 120.10
N LEU A 145 -49.49 3.92 121.41
CA LEU A 145 -49.23 2.62 122.02
C LEU A 145 -50.51 1.77 122.08
N ALA A 146 -50.34 0.45 122.22
CA ALA A 146 -51.45 -0.50 122.33
C ALA A 146 -52.45 -0.22 123.48
N ASN A 147 -52.00 0.48 124.53
CA ASN A 147 -52.85 0.89 125.66
C ASN A 147 -53.60 2.22 125.40
N GLY A 148 -53.45 2.81 124.21
CA GLY A 148 -54.08 4.07 123.79
C GLY A 148 -53.28 5.34 124.11
N THR A 149 -52.13 5.24 124.78
CA THR A 149 -51.30 6.39 125.16
C THR A 149 -50.57 6.97 123.94
N LEU A 150 -50.53 8.30 123.83
CA LEU A 150 -49.72 9.01 122.84
C LEU A 150 -48.36 9.38 123.44
N SER A 151 -47.31 9.21 122.65
CA SER A 151 -45.96 9.71 122.93
C SER A 151 -45.40 10.36 121.68
N TRP A 152 -44.65 11.44 121.81
CA TRP A 152 -44.08 12.16 120.67
C TRP A 152 -42.59 12.41 120.84
N ALA A 153 -41.90 12.58 119.72
CA ALA A 153 -40.47 12.85 119.62
C ALA A 153 -40.16 13.74 118.41
N SER A 154 -38.94 14.29 118.38
CA SER A 154 -38.45 15.10 117.25
C SER A 154 -37.55 14.30 116.32
N VAL A 155 -37.66 14.55 115.03
CA VAL A 155 -36.76 14.06 113.98
C VAL A 155 -35.88 15.20 113.52
N SER A 156 -34.57 14.94 113.35
CA SER A 156 -33.63 15.80 112.63
C SER A 156 -33.12 15.07 111.41
N VAL A 157 -33.21 15.68 110.22
CA VAL A 157 -32.70 15.15 108.97
C VAL A 157 -31.60 16.07 108.46
N ASN A 158 -30.40 15.52 108.30
CA ASN A 158 -29.24 16.21 107.78
C ASN A 158 -28.77 15.48 106.51
N ILE A 159 -28.78 16.16 105.37
CA ILE A 159 -28.30 15.62 104.09
C ILE A 159 -27.13 16.50 103.64
N GLN A 160 -25.97 15.89 103.44
CA GLN A 160 -24.78 16.55 102.88
C GLN A 160 -24.64 16.21 101.40
N GLY A 161 -24.39 17.21 100.55
CA GLY A 161 -24.02 17.01 99.16
C GLY A 161 -22.65 16.35 99.03
N ALA A 162 -22.39 15.69 97.91
CA ALA A 162 -21.09 15.10 97.59
C ALA A 162 -20.61 15.69 96.25
N ASN A 163 -19.30 15.67 95.98
CA ASN A 163 -18.82 16.09 94.66
C ASN A 163 -18.99 14.92 93.70
N ASP A 164 -19.75 15.12 92.65
CA ASP A 164 -19.87 14.18 91.55
C ASP A 164 -18.69 14.32 90.59
N GLY A 165 -18.33 13.22 89.92
CA GLY A 165 -17.22 13.25 88.96
C GLY A 165 -17.65 13.84 87.62
N ALA A 166 -16.98 14.90 87.18
CA ALA A 166 -17.17 15.42 85.82
C ALA A 166 -16.82 14.35 84.77
N THR A 167 -17.52 14.39 83.63
CA THR A 167 -17.17 13.59 82.46
C THR A 167 -16.88 14.52 81.28
N ILE A 168 -15.69 14.38 80.68
CA ILE A 168 -15.31 15.11 79.46
C ILE A 168 -15.33 14.14 78.29
N THR A 169 -16.04 14.51 77.23
CA THR A 169 -16.11 13.76 75.98
C THR A 169 -15.83 14.67 74.79
N ALA A 170 -15.19 14.16 73.74
CA ALA A 170 -15.05 14.92 72.50
C ALA A 170 -16.31 14.79 71.66
N VAL A 171 -16.71 15.88 71.01
CA VAL A 171 -17.74 15.82 69.96
C VAL A 171 -17.21 14.97 68.80
N PRO A 172 -17.99 14.01 68.27
CA PRO A 172 -17.59 13.23 67.10
C PRO A 172 -17.23 14.15 65.93
N ALA A 173 -16.19 13.80 65.17
CA ALA A 173 -15.63 14.58 64.05
C ALA A 173 -14.81 15.83 64.41
N ALA A 174 -14.15 15.84 65.58
CA ALA A 174 -13.03 16.76 65.80
C ALA A 174 -11.90 16.47 64.80
N ASP A 175 -11.38 17.52 64.18
CA ASP A 175 -10.22 17.46 63.30
C ASP A 175 -8.95 17.62 64.15
N THR A 176 -8.10 16.60 64.12
CA THR A 176 -6.89 16.48 64.95
C THR A 176 -5.64 16.26 64.10
N THR A 177 -5.69 16.62 62.82
CA THR A 177 -4.60 16.39 61.87
C THR A 177 -4.30 17.67 61.14
N VAL A 178 -3.02 18.02 61.04
CA VAL A 178 -2.54 19.12 60.21
C VAL A 178 -1.41 18.65 59.31
N VAL A 179 -1.24 19.33 58.19
CA VAL A 179 -0.24 19.01 57.18
C VAL A 179 0.59 20.26 56.91
N GLU A 180 1.91 20.09 57.00
CA GLU A 180 2.91 21.09 56.63
C GLU A 180 2.78 21.42 55.12
N ALA A 181 3.30 22.56 54.65
CA ALA A 181 2.92 23.10 53.34
C ALA A 181 4.10 23.04 52.38
N GLY A 182 4.11 22.03 51.50
CA GLY A 182 5.24 21.82 50.60
C GLY A 182 5.37 22.88 49.50
N GLY A 183 6.57 23.42 49.33
CA GLY A 183 7.01 24.16 48.15
C GLY A 183 7.63 25.52 48.46
N VAL A 184 8.63 25.91 47.64
CA VAL A 184 9.26 27.23 47.71
C VAL A 184 8.23 28.35 47.51
N ALA A 185 7.96 29.07 48.61
CA ALA A 185 7.01 30.17 48.78
C ALA A 185 5.57 29.83 49.24
N ASN A 186 5.35 28.83 50.11
CA ASN A 186 4.10 28.67 50.88
C ASN A 186 2.81 28.73 50.01
N GLY A 187 2.89 28.22 48.78
CA GLY A 187 1.93 28.55 47.72
C GLY A 187 0.63 27.74 47.72
N THR A 188 0.64 26.54 48.31
CA THR A 188 -0.57 25.73 48.49
C THR A 188 -0.69 25.46 49.99
N PRO A 189 -1.64 26.08 50.70
CA PRO A 189 -1.85 25.76 52.10
C PRO A 189 -2.13 24.25 52.22
N GLY A 190 -1.21 23.50 52.83
CA GLY A 190 -1.57 22.26 53.52
C GLY A 190 -2.64 22.57 54.56
N ASP A 191 -3.31 21.58 55.13
CA ASP A 191 -4.33 21.82 56.16
C ASP A 191 -3.62 22.31 57.45
N PRO A 192 -3.48 23.63 57.70
CA PRO A 192 -2.57 24.12 58.72
C PRO A 192 -3.29 24.27 60.06
N ASN A 193 -4.59 23.96 60.09
CA ASN A 193 -5.44 24.22 61.24
C ASN A 193 -6.22 22.97 61.59
N ALA A 194 -6.24 22.65 62.88
CA ALA A 194 -7.09 21.60 63.43
C ALA A 194 -8.12 22.25 64.36
N SER A 195 -9.31 21.66 64.52
CA SER A 195 -10.31 22.20 65.43
C SER A 195 -11.29 21.15 65.93
N GLY A 196 -11.89 21.41 67.08
CA GLY A 196 -12.88 20.52 67.65
C GLY A 196 -13.62 21.15 68.80
N GLN A 197 -14.47 20.34 69.43
CA GLN A 197 -15.23 20.74 70.60
C GLN A 197 -15.25 19.59 71.61
N LEU A 198 -15.11 19.93 72.89
CA LEU A 198 -15.32 19.02 74.00
C LEU A 198 -16.64 19.35 74.70
N ILE A 199 -17.37 18.31 75.12
CA ILE A 199 -18.55 18.41 75.97
C ILE A 199 -18.14 17.96 77.37
N ILE A 200 -18.50 18.77 78.36
CA ILE A 200 -18.36 18.45 79.77
C ILE A 200 -19.75 18.36 80.40
N SER A 201 -19.95 17.33 81.22
CA SER A 201 -21.15 17.15 82.03
C SER A 201 -20.76 16.86 83.47
N ASP A 202 -21.52 17.46 84.38
CA ASP A 202 -21.42 17.25 85.82
C ASP A 202 -22.84 17.27 86.41
N LEU A 203 -23.09 16.43 87.42
CA LEU A 203 -24.38 16.39 88.12
C LEU A 203 -24.49 17.53 89.14
N ASP A 204 -23.36 17.99 89.67
CA ASP A 204 -23.29 19.12 90.58
C ASP A 204 -23.65 20.44 89.90
N ALA A 205 -24.52 21.21 90.54
CA ALA A 205 -24.99 22.47 89.98
C ALA A 205 -23.83 23.47 89.76
N GLY A 206 -23.58 23.81 88.49
CA GLY A 206 -22.60 24.83 88.09
C GLY A 206 -21.17 24.32 87.86
N GLN A 207 -20.90 23.01 88.02
CA GLN A 207 -19.55 22.44 87.82
C GLN A 207 -19.27 21.95 86.38
N ASN A 208 -20.26 22.07 85.48
CA ASN A 208 -20.19 21.63 84.09
C ASN A 208 -19.43 22.59 83.14
N HIS A 209 -18.20 23.00 83.49
CA HIS A 209 -17.34 23.86 82.66
C HIS A 209 -15.84 23.54 82.84
N PHE A 210 -14.98 24.03 81.93
CA PHE A 210 -13.53 23.76 81.96
C PHE A 210 -12.73 24.82 82.73
N GLN A 211 -11.54 24.45 83.21
CA GLN A 211 -10.51 25.41 83.64
C GLN A 211 -9.78 26.01 82.42
N ALA A 212 -9.25 27.23 82.58
CA ALA A 212 -8.40 27.84 81.57
C ALA A 212 -7.02 27.14 81.50
N PRO A 213 -6.55 26.66 80.33
CA PRO A 213 -5.26 25.98 80.22
C PRO A 213 -4.06 26.89 80.54
N PRO A 214 -2.97 26.37 81.12
CA PRO A 214 -1.82 27.16 81.55
C PRO A 214 -0.89 27.62 80.41
N SER A 215 -0.90 26.92 79.27
CA SER A 215 -0.17 27.30 78.05
C SER A 215 -0.96 26.82 76.84
N LEU A 216 -0.84 27.56 75.75
CA LEU A 216 -1.43 27.22 74.45
C LEU A 216 -0.37 26.95 73.37
N GLY A 217 0.93 27.12 73.67
CA GLY A 217 2.00 26.90 72.70
C GLY A 217 2.42 25.43 72.60
N GLY A 218 2.53 24.93 71.37
CA GLY A 218 3.18 23.66 71.03
C GLY A 218 4.60 23.87 70.48
N ALA A 219 5.28 22.78 70.10
CA ALA A 219 6.61 22.82 69.49
C ALA A 219 6.57 23.29 68.03
N TYR A 220 5.47 23.00 67.32
CA TYR A 220 5.30 23.30 65.91
C TYR A 220 4.17 24.30 65.63
N GLY A 221 3.28 24.56 66.60
CA GLY A 221 2.15 25.46 66.41
C GLY A 221 1.55 25.99 67.71
N THR A 222 0.33 26.52 67.65
CA THR A 222 -0.33 27.16 68.80
C THR A 222 -1.82 26.85 68.82
N PHE A 223 -2.35 26.51 69.99
CA PHE A 223 -3.77 26.23 70.23
C PHE A 223 -4.58 27.49 70.59
N THR A 224 -5.90 27.42 70.43
CA THR A 224 -6.88 28.25 71.14
C THR A 224 -7.86 27.34 71.87
N PHE A 225 -8.42 27.79 73.00
CA PHE A 225 -9.39 27.02 73.78
C PHE A 225 -10.40 27.94 74.48
N ASP A 226 -11.69 27.73 74.25
CA ASP A 226 -12.79 28.38 74.96
C ASP A 226 -13.30 27.47 76.08
N ALA A 227 -13.01 27.85 77.31
CA ALA A 227 -13.37 27.07 78.50
C ALA A 227 -14.89 27.00 78.78
N THR A 228 -15.70 27.86 78.17
CA THR A 228 -17.16 27.87 78.33
C THR A 228 -17.83 26.91 77.38
N THR A 229 -17.37 26.90 76.11
CA THR A 229 -17.99 26.10 75.05
C THR A 229 -17.26 24.79 74.77
N GLY A 230 -16.03 24.65 75.27
CA GLY A 230 -15.13 23.53 74.98
C GLY A 230 -14.56 23.54 73.56
N ALA A 231 -14.81 24.62 72.78
CA ALA A 231 -14.31 24.75 71.42
C ALA A 231 -12.81 25.06 71.41
N TRP A 232 -12.08 24.46 70.49
CA TRP A 232 -10.64 24.63 70.36
C TRP A 232 -10.20 24.67 68.91
N THR A 233 -9.10 25.37 68.66
CA THR A 233 -8.40 25.35 67.37
C THR A 233 -6.90 25.16 67.59
N TYR A 234 -6.18 24.81 66.54
CA TYR A 234 -4.73 24.76 66.47
C TYR A 234 -4.29 25.38 65.15
N ALA A 235 -3.19 26.11 65.15
CA ALA A 235 -2.58 26.68 63.96
C ALA A 235 -1.08 26.32 63.90
N LEU A 236 -0.67 25.68 62.80
CA LEU A 236 0.72 25.27 62.53
C LEU A 236 1.60 26.48 62.17
N ASN A 237 2.85 26.49 62.61
CA ASN A 237 3.88 27.43 62.18
C ASN A 237 4.80 26.77 61.15
N GLN A 238 4.62 27.15 59.89
CA GLN A 238 5.34 26.58 58.75
C GLN A 238 6.86 26.55 58.96
N ALA A 239 7.48 27.67 59.33
CA ALA A 239 8.95 27.76 59.43
C ALA A 239 9.59 26.80 60.45
N LEU A 240 8.83 26.31 61.44
CA LEU A 240 9.31 25.32 62.40
C LEU A 240 9.11 23.88 61.90
N ALA A 241 8.17 23.70 60.96
CA ALA A 241 7.82 22.44 60.34
C ALA A 241 8.55 22.20 59.00
N ASP A 242 9.02 23.23 58.28
CA ASP A 242 9.79 23.13 57.01
C ASP A 242 10.94 22.07 57.03
N PRO A 243 11.66 21.82 58.15
CA PRO A 243 12.70 20.80 58.14
C PRO A 243 12.19 19.34 58.17
N LEU A 244 10.87 19.10 58.25
CA LEU A 244 10.24 17.78 58.30
C LEU A 244 10.03 17.22 56.89
N THR A 245 10.75 16.15 56.57
CA THR A 245 10.64 15.47 55.26
C THR A 245 9.26 14.82 55.02
N GLN A 246 8.96 14.52 53.76
CA GLN A 246 7.69 13.90 53.35
C GLN A 246 7.29 12.68 54.20
N GLY A 247 6.10 12.77 54.82
CA GLY A 247 5.54 11.69 55.63
C GLY A 247 6.16 11.54 57.02
N GLN A 248 7.11 12.41 57.39
CA GLN A 248 7.60 12.47 58.76
C GLN A 248 6.49 12.99 59.68
N HIS A 249 6.20 12.27 60.76
CA HIS A 249 5.15 12.65 61.70
C HIS A 249 5.72 13.29 62.97
N ALA A 250 5.06 14.36 63.42
CA ALA A 250 5.27 15.02 64.70
C ALA A 250 3.93 15.25 65.41
N THR A 251 3.94 15.64 66.68
CA THR A 251 2.70 15.88 67.44
C THR A 251 2.84 17.06 68.38
N ASP A 252 1.78 17.87 68.48
CA ASP A 252 1.57 18.83 69.56
C ASP A 252 0.39 18.39 70.44
N THR A 253 0.43 18.70 71.74
CA THR A 253 -0.60 18.25 72.70
C THR A 253 -1.00 19.37 73.65
N LEU A 254 -2.31 19.59 73.82
CA LEU A 254 -2.91 20.45 74.83
C LEU A 254 -3.73 19.62 75.81
N THR A 255 -3.50 19.76 77.12
CA THR A 255 -4.30 19.10 78.16
C THR A 255 -5.26 20.09 78.82
N VAL A 256 -6.53 19.71 78.95
CA VAL A 256 -7.60 20.52 79.58
C VAL A 256 -8.27 19.77 80.73
N THR A 257 -8.82 20.50 81.69
CA THR A 257 -9.26 19.98 83.00
C THR A 257 -10.64 20.51 83.36
N SER A 258 -11.49 19.70 84.01
CA SER A 258 -12.80 20.13 84.55
C SER A 258 -12.66 21.17 85.65
N ALA A 259 -13.72 21.95 85.91
CA ALA A 259 -13.74 23.00 86.93
C ALA A 259 -13.30 22.49 88.31
N ASP A 260 -13.82 21.34 88.73
CA ASP A 260 -13.55 20.67 90.01
C ASP A 260 -12.24 19.85 90.02
N GLY A 261 -11.58 19.71 88.87
CA GLY A 261 -10.33 18.98 88.71
C GLY A 261 -10.46 17.46 88.65
N THR A 262 -11.67 16.90 88.64
CA THR A 262 -11.89 15.45 88.67
C THR A 262 -11.67 14.76 87.32
N ALA A 263 -11.75 15.50 86.20
CA ALA A 263 -11.53 14.98 84.85
C ALA A 263 -10.49 15.78 84.05
N ASN A 264 -9.73 15.08 83.19
CA ASN A 264 -8.76 15.66 82.26
C ASN A 264 -8.93 15.06 80.86
N TYR A 265 -8.61 15.85 79.83
CA TYR A 265 -8.61 15.41 78.43
C TYR A 265 -7.42 15.98 77.67
N SER A 266 -6.72 15.16 76.88
CA SER A 266 -5.60 15.59 76.03
C SER A 266 -6.02 15.69 74.57
N ILE A 267 -5.99 16.90 74.03
CA ILE A 267 -6.15 17.19 72.62
C ILE A 267 -4.77 16.98 71.97
N VAL A 268 -4.64 15.95 71.14
CA VAL A 268 -3.41 15.64 70.40
C VAL A 268 -3.62 16.01 68.94
N VAL A 269 -2.80 16.90 68.41
CA VAL A 269 -2.77 17.24 66.98
C VAL A 269 -1.59 16.55 66.34
N ASN A 270 -1.84 15.76 65.30
CA ASN A 270 -0.83 15.05 64.53
C ASN A 270 -0.42 15.91 63.33
N ILE A 271 0.88 16.15 63.18
CA ILE A 271 1.48 16.98 62.14
C ILE A 271 2.19 16.03 61.16
N THR A 272 1.89 16.15 59.88
CA THR A 272 2.57 15.41 58.82
C THR A 272 3.42 16.36 57.98
N GLY A 273 4.72 16.10 57.89
CA GLY A 273 5.66 16.78 57.01
C GLY A 273 5.36 16.50 55.55
N THR A 274 5.59 17.49 54.70
CA THR A 274 5.50 17.39 53.24
C THR A 274 6.87 17.51 52.61
N ASN A 275 6.96 17.56 51.28
CA ASN A 275 8.24 17.71 50.59
C ASN A 275 8.32 19.14 50.05
N ASP A 276 9.43 19.82 50.29
CA ASP A 276 9.78 21.07 49.66
C ASP A 276 10.57 20.82 48.38
N VAL A 277 10.39 21.68 47.37
CA VAL A 277 11.10 21.54 46.10
C VAL A 277 12.45 22.27 46.20
N PRO A 278 13.61 21.60 46.00
CA PRO A 278 14.91 22.26 46.07
C PRO A 278 15.14 23.27 44.94
N ILE A 279 16.04 24.22 45.18
CA ILE A 279 16.49 25.20 44.18
C ILE A 279 17.81 24.73 43.57
N ILE A 280 17.84 24.57 42.24
CA ILE A 280 19.05 24.21 41.47
C ILE A 280 19.59 25.44 40.73
N ALA A 281 20.92 25.62 40.71
CA ALA A 281 21.65 26.69 39.99
C ALA A 281 23.04 26.20 39.53
N GLY A 282 23.98 27.11 39.21
CA GLY A 282 25.35 26.77 38.80
C GLY A 282 25.58 26.84 37.28
N ILE A 283 26.64 26.18 36.79
CA ILE A 283 27.00 26.16 35.35
C ILE A 283 26.12 25.14 34.63
N GLN A 284 25.23 25.63 33.79
CA GLN A 284 24.22 24.84 33.06
C GLN A 284 24.54 24.70 31.57
N THR A 285 25.66 25.26 31.10
CA THR A 285 26.04 25.26 29.68
C THR A 285 27.50 24.86 29.48
N GLY A 286 27.78 24.10 28.42
CA GLY A 286 29.13 23.83 27.93
C GLY A 286 29.24 24.01 26.41
N ALA A 287 30.46 24.06 25.86
CA ALA A 287 30.67 24.09 24.43
C ALA A 287 31.92 23.29 24.03
N VAL A 288 31.86 22.66 22.85
CA VAL A 288 32.96 21.97 22.18
C VAL A 288 32.95 22.35 20.70
N THR A 289 34.07 22.15 20.01
CA THR A 289 34.19 22.37 18.56
C THR A 289 34.68 21.09 17.94
N GLU A 290 34.00 20.66 16.89
CA GLU A 290 34.39 19.57 16.02
C GLU A 290 35.88 19.65 15.62
N ASP A 291 36.55 18.50 15.57
CA ASP A 291 37.95 18.34 15.16
C ASP A 291 39.00 19.11 15.99
N VAL A 292 38.56 19.88 16.97
CA VAL A 292 39.38 20.76 17.78
C VAL A 292 39.45 20.23 19.21
N ALA A 293 40.69 20.06 19.70
CA ALA A 293 40.96 19.55 21.05
C ALA A 293 40.35 18.17 21.35
N VAL A 294 40.23 17.33 20.31
CA VAL A 294 39.84 15.93 20.39
C VAL A 294 40.87 15.14 21.21
N ASP A 295 40.40 14.29 22.13
CA ASP A 295 41.28 13.47 22.95
C ASP A 295 41.88 12.27 22.20
N ALA A 296 42.77 11.51 22.87
CA ALA A 296 43.45 10.36 22.26
C ALA A 296 42.49 9.20 21.89
N SER A 297 41.24 9.22 22.36
CA SER A 297 40.18 8.26 22.03
C SER A 297 39.16 8.83 21.05
N SER A 298 39.47 9.96 20.40
CA SER A 298 38.62 10.63 19.42
C SER A 298 37.35 11.28 19.99
N HIS A 299 37.35 11.73 21.26
CA HIS A 299 36.18 12.39 21.86
C HIS A 299 36.35 13.89 22.10
N LEU A 300 35.21 14.60 22.00
CA LEU A 300 35.00 15.97 22.45
C LEU A 300 34.53 15.96 23.91
N ASN A 301 35.11 16.81 24.76
CA ASN A 301 34.87 16.81 26.20
C ASN A 301 34.50 18.19 26.74
N ALA A 302 33.42 18.27 27.53
CA ALA A 302 33.01 19.45 28.29
C ALA A 302 32.68 19.08 29.75
N SER A 303 32.75 20.05 30.67
CA SER A 303 32.41 19.83 32.09
C SER A 303 31.94 21.11 32.79
N GLY A 304 31.25 20.95 33.92
CA GLY A 304 30.79 22.05 34.76
C GLY A 304 30.33 21.57 36.14
N ALA A 305 29.72 22.46 36.91
CA ALA A 305 29.19 22.14 38.24
C ALA A 305 27.88 22.88 38.51
N LEU A 306 26.84 22.12 38.87
CA LEU A 306 25.57 22.61 39.40
C LEU A 306 25.64 22.79 40.92
N THR A 307 24.74 23.59 41.48
CA THR A 307 24.56 23.78 42.92
C THR A 307 23.11 23.52 43.29
N ILE A 308 22.83 22.94 44.46
CA ILE A 308 21.48 22.63 44.94
C ILE A 308 21.29 23.06 46.40
N ALA A 309 20.12 23.57 46.74
CA ALA A 309 19.74 23.94 48.10
C ALA A 309 18.28 23.54 48.40
N ASP A 310 18.07 22.90 49.54
CA ASP A 310 16.78 22.40 50.03
C ASP A 310 16.57 22.79 51.50
N VAL A 311 15.32 23.09 51.89
CA VAL A 311 14.94 23.37 53.28
C VAL A 311 14.66 22.08 54.05
N ASP A 312 14.33 21.00 53.36
CA ASP A 312 14.22 19.66 53.93
C ASP A 312 15.59 19.16 54.41
N GLN A 313 15.66 18.74 55.68
CA GLN A 313 16.93 18.36 56.27
C GLN A 313 17.59 17.18 55.55
N GLY A 314 18.78 17.43 54.98
CA GLY A 314 19.59 16.42 54.32
C GLY A 314 19.25 16.16 52.84
N GLN A 315 18.34 16.93 52.25
CA GLN A 315 17.89 16.74 50.86
C GLN A 315 18.60 17.62 49.81
N SER A 316 19.56 18.46 50.22
CA SER A 316 20.41 19.27 49.32
C SER A 316 21.47 18.44 48.56
N SER A 317 21.04 17.49 47.73
CA SER A 317 21.90 16.61 46.93
C SER A 317 21.23 16.28 45.61
N PHE A 318 22.03 16.04 44.56
CA PHE A 318 21.52 15.49 43.30
C PHE A 318 21.38 13.98 43.38
N ALA A 319 20.47 13.41 42.57
CA ALA A 319 20.54 12.00 42.23
C ALA A 319 21.74 11.80 41.28
N ALA A 320 22.71 10.98 41.68
CA ALA A 320 23.86 10.71 40.83
C ALA A 320 23.41 9.98 39.55
N GLN A 321 23.81 10.53 38.40
CA GLN A 321 23.44 10.03 37.08
C GLN A 321 24.73 9.69 36.33
N ALA A 322 25.00 8.41 36.13
CA ALA A 322 26.18 7.96 35.41
C ALA A 322 25.79 7.47 34.02
N GLY A 323 26.48 7.95 32.99
CA GLY A 323 26.33 7.43 31.64
C GLY A 323 24.98 7.79 30.99
N VAL A 324 24.40 8.95 31.32
CA VAL A 324 23.12 9.39 30.75
C VAL A 324 23.35 9.85 29.32
N ALA A 325 22.77 9.15 28.36
CA ALA A 325 22.75 9.63 26.98
C ALA A 325 22.08 11.01 26.94
N GLY A 326 22.68 11.95 26.21
CA GLY A 326 22.08 13.25 26.01
C GLY A 326 20.77 13.16 25.21
N SER A 327 19.94 14.20 25.33
CA SER A 327 18.60 14.30 24.77
C SER A 327 18.56 14.06 23.26
N ASN A 328 19.63 14.43 22.55
CA ASN A 328 19.75 14.23 21.11
C ASN A 328 20.75 13.10 20.76
N GLY A 329 21.27 12.40 21.78
CA GLY A 329 22.11 11.22 21.60
C GLY A 329 23.53 11.47 21.11
N PHE A 330 23.99 12.73 21.08
CA PHE A 330 25.32 13.08 20.56
C PHE A 330 26.44 12.76 21.56
N GLY A 331 26.15 12.78 22.85
CA GLY A 331 27.12 12.41 23.86
C GLY A 331 26.51 11.80 25.10
N THR A 332 27.38 11.57 26.07
CA THR A 332 27.04 10.98 27.34
C THR A 332 27.39 11.96 28.46
N PHE A 333 26.40 12.22 29.31
CA PHE A 333 26.53 13.02 30.51
C PHE A 333 26.79 12.15 31.73
N THR A 334 27.58 12.68 32.66
CA THR A 334 27.62 12.19 34.04
C THR A 334 27.31 13.35 34.99
N LEU A 335 26.66 13.07 36.11
CA LEU A 335 26.40 13.99 37.21
C LEU A 335 26.70 13.27 38.53
N ALA A 336 27.63 13.81 39.30
CA ALA A 336 27.90 13.39 40.66
C ALA A 336 26.89 14.01 41.66
N ALA A 337 26.75 13.40 42.84
CA ALA A 337 25.83 13.87 43.88
C ALA A 337 26.12 15.31 44.35
N ASP A 338 27.36 15.77 44.20
CA ASP A 338 27.83 17.13 44.53
C ASP A 338 27.60 18.15 43.40
N GLY A 339 27.01 17.74 42.27
CA GLY A 339 26.67 18.62 41.16
C GLY A 339 27.72 18.72 40.06
N HIS A 340 28.90 18.08 40.19
CA HIS A 340 29.88 18.03 39.11
C HIS A 340 29.35 17.19 37.95
N TRP A 341 29.33 17.78 36.75
CA TRP A 341 28.92 17.09 35.54
C TRP A 341 30.01 17.09 34.48
N SER A 342 30.02 16.05 33.66
CA SER A 342 30.87 15.92 32.47
C SER A 342 30.03 15.53 31.26
N TYR A 343 30.51 15.88 30.08
CA TYR A 343 29.94 15.52 28.79
C TYR A 343 31.07 15.00 27.88
N THR A 344 30.84 13.87 27.25
CA THR A 344 31.76 13.27 26.27
C THR A 344 30.97 12.87 25.03
N ALA A 345 31.40 13.32 23.86
CA ALA A 345 30.82 12.97 22.56
C ALA A 345 31.91 12.40 21.64
N ASP A 346 31.56 11.38 20.86
CA ASP A 346 32.46 10.82 19.84
C ASP A 346 32.51 11.76 18.64
N ASN A 347 33.69 12.31 18.35
CA ASN A 347 33.90 13.26 17.27
C ASN A 347 33.57 12.65 15.89
N SER A 348 33.68 11.32 15.75
CA SER A 348 33.41 10.62 14.48
C SER A 348 31.93 10.41 14.16
N GLN A 349 31.02 10.87 15.03
CA GLN A 349 29.59 10.77 14.75
C GLN A 349 29.21 11.57 13.52
N THR A 350 28.46 10.94 12.61
CA THR A 350 28.01 11.55 11.35
C THR A 350 27.32 12.90 11.55
N ALA A 351 26.47 13.04 12.57
CA ALA A 351 25.77 14.31 12.81
C ALA A 351 26.70 15.45 13.25
N ILE A 352 27.82 15.13 13.91
CA ILE A 352 28.85 16.11 14.29
C ILE A 352 29.68 16.45 13.06
N GLN A 353 30.10 15.43 12.29
CA GLN A 353 30.88 15.55 11.04
C GLN A 353 30.13 16.16 9.86
N GLN A 354 28.89 16.61 10.08
CA GLN A 354 28.07 17.28 9.07
C GLN A 354 27.92 18.78 9.35
N LEU A 355 28.59 19.29 10.39
CA LEU A 355 28.48 20.68 10.78
C LEU A 355 29.52 21.55 10.07
N GLY A 356 29.05 22.27 9.06
CA GLY A 356 29.88 23.27 8.39
C GLY A 356 30.24 24.46 9.29
N ALA A 357 31.20 25.26 8.82
CA ALA A 357 31.71 26.41 9.56
C ALA A 357 30.58 27.39 9.94
N GLY A 358 30.38 27.58 11.24
CA GLY A 358 29.32 28.45 11.78
C GLY A 358 28.01 27.75 12.12
N GLN A 359 27.89 26.44 11.88
CA GLN A 359 26.78 25.61 12.35
C GLN A 359 27.00 25.10 13.78
N SER A 360 25.91 24.63 14.41
CA SER A 360 26.00 24.02 15.74
C SER A 360 24.87 23.05 16.06
N LEU A 361 25.20 22.00 16.82
CA LEU A 361 24.23 21.12 17.49
C LEU A 361 24.17 21.43 18.99
N THR A 362 23.09 20.99 19.64
CA THR A 362 22.98 21.01 21.10
C THR A 362 22.64 19.63 21.61
N ASP A 363 23.26 19.21 22.70
CA ASP A 363 22.86 18.04 23.47
C ASP A 363 22.56 18.45 24.92
N SER A 364 21.70 17.71 25.61
CA SER A 364 21.32 18.09 26.98
C SER A 364 20.95 16.91 27.87
N PHE A 365 21.07 17.08 29.18
CA PHE A 365 20.48 16.14 30.13
C PHE A 365 19.77 16.89 31.25
N THR A 366 18.80 16.23 31.87
CA THR A 366 18.08 16.78 33.01
C THR A 366 18.69 16.25 34.30
N ALA A 367 19.39 17.12 35.01
CA ALA A 367 19.82 16.88 36.39
C ALA A 367 18.59 16.90 37.30
N VAL A 368 18.49 15.93 38.21
CA VAL A 368 17.37 15.84 39.16
C VAL A 368 17.89 15.84 40.59
N SER A 369 17.15 16.48 41.50
CA SER A 369 17.40 16.39 42.93
C SER A 369 17.26 14.95 43.42
N SER A 370 17.85 14.64 44.57
CA SER A 370 17.89 13.26 45.11
C SER A 370 16.50 12.69 45.45
N ASP A 371 15.55 13.56 45.78
CA ASP A 371 14.14 13.26 46.04
C ASP A 371 13.26 13.32 44.76
N GLY A 372 13.83 13.77 43.64
CA GLY A 372 13.19 13.84 42.32
C GLY A 372 12.22 15.00 42.11
N THR A 373 12.12 15.96 43.05
CA THR A 373 11.10 17.03 42.99
C THR A 373 11.56 18.29 42.24
N ALA A 374 12.88 18.54 42.14
CA ALA A 374 13.44 19.59 41.29
C ALA A 374 14.25 19.00 40.13
N SER A 375 14.26 19.73 39.02
CA SER A 375 15.06 19.37 37.85
C SER A 375 15.66 20.58 37.16
N GLN A 376 16.82 20.39 36.53
CA GLN A 376 17.55 21.42 35.80
C GLN A 376 18.13 20.84 34.51
N LEU A 377 17.88 21.52 33.40
CA LEU A 377 18.47 21.16 32.11
C LEU A 377 19.90 21.70 32.01
N VAL A 378 20.85 20.84 31.64
CA VAL A 378 22.22 21.22 31.27
C VAL A 378 22.40 21.01 29.77
N THR A 379 22.90 22.01 29.04
CA THR A 379 23.01 21.98 27.58
C THR A 379 24.46 22.17 27.13
N VAL A 380 24.97 21.29 26.27
CA VAL A 380 26.26 21.45 25.59
C VAL A 380 26.04 21.80 24.14
N THR A 381 26.72 22.84 23.63
CA THR A 381 26.71 23.23 22.22
C THR A 381 27.95 22.68 21.52
N ILE A 382 27.78 22.03 20.37
CA ILE A 382 28.85 21.50 19.53
C ILE A 382 28.93 22.41 18.30
N HIS A 383 30.07 23.06 18.06
CA HIS A 383 30.30 23.92 16.89
C HIS A 383 31.02 23.16 15.78
N GLY A 384 30.63 23.43 14.53
CA GLY A 384 31.22 22.81 13.35
C GLY A 384 32.55 23.39 12.87
N THR A 385 33.27 22.61 12.06
CA THR A 385 34.44 23.05 11.26
C THR A 385 34.13 23.05 9.76
N ASN A 386 35.11 23.29 8.89
CA ASN A 386 34.91 23.14 7.44
C ASN A 386 35.75 21.95 6.98
N ASP A 387 35.13 21.02 6.30
CA ASP A 387 35.76 19.88 5.66
C ASP A 387 36.14 20.20 4.22
N VAL A 388 37.06 19.43 3.64
CA VAL A 388 37.46 19.63 2.24
C VAL A 388 36.51 18.80 1.36
N PRO A 389 35.95 19.36 0.27
CA PRO A 389 35.16 18.55 -0.65
C PRO A 389 36.05 17.48 -1.29
N ASP A 390 35.56 16.25 -1.36
CA ASP A 390 36.20 15.09 -1.94
C ASP A 390 35.58 14.79 -3.32
N ILE A 391 36.39 14.88 -4.38
CA ILE A 391 35.99 14.50 -5.73
C ILE A 391 36.62 13.15 -6.09
N HIS A 392 35.79 12.12 -6.15
CA HIS A 392 36.27 10.75 -6.32
C HIS A 392 35.34 9.92 -7.20
N LEU A 393 35.65 8.63 -7.27
CA LEU A 393 34.85 7.62 -7.96
C LEU A 393 34.19 6.69 -6.94
N VAL A 394 32.87 6.60 -6.97
CA VAL A 394 32.11 5.58 -6.23
C VAL A 394 31.71 4.42 -7.13
N GLY A 395 31.83 3.20 -6.58
CA GLY A 395 31.50 1.95 -7.30
C GLY A 395 30.09 1.41 -7.03
N THR A 396 29.19 2.20 -6.44
CA THR A 396 27.85 1.75 -6.02
C THR A 396 26.75 2.36 -6.89
N GLY A 397 26.10 1.58 -7.74
CA GLY A 397 25.08 2.07 -8.68
C GLY A 397 25.63 2.25 -10.10
N THR A 398 25.14 3.25 -10.86
CA THR A 398 25.67 3.63 -12.20
C THR A 398 27.06 4.23 -12.01
N PRO A 399 28.17 3.48 -12.16
CA PRO A 399 29.46 3.85 -11.57
C PRO A 399 29.93 5.22 -12.05
N ASP A 400 30.59 5.96 -11.16
CA ASP A 400 31.38 7.11 -11.61
C ASP A 400 32.42 6.65 -12.62
N THR A 401 32.67 7.51 -13.59
CA THR A 401 33.64 7.25 -14.65
C THR A 401 34.61 8.42 -14.73
N ALA A 402 35.86 8.20 -14.33
CA ALA A 402 36.96 9.12 -14.62
C ALA A 402 37.60 8.81 -15.98
N SER A 403 36.93 8.02 -16.83
CA SER A 403 37.47 7.66 -18.11
C SER A 403 36.38 7.30 -19.09
N ALA A 404 36.55 7.73 -20.33
CA ALA A 404 35.85 7.15 -21.46
C ALA A 404 36.88 6.58 -22.42
N THR A 405 36.65 5.35 -22.85
CA THR A 405 37.27 4.84 -24.06
C THR A 405 36.25 4.98 -25.18
N LEU A 406 36.56 5.86 -26.11
CA LEU A 406 35.78 6.11 -27.31
C LEU A 406 36.44 5.37 -28.46
N THR A 407 35.62 5.04 -29.44
CA THR A 407 36.05 4.54 -30.73
C THR A 407 35.76 5.66 -31.73
N GLU A 408 36.66 5.94 -32.67
CA GLU A 408 36.36 6.91 -33.72
C GLU A 408 35.20 6.41 -34.61
N THR A 409 34.44 7.32 -35.23
CA THR A 409 33.22 6.97 -36.00
C THR A 409 32.98 7.90 -37.19
N ASN A 410 34.02 8.48 -37.77
CA ASN A 410 33.95 9.51 -38.84
C ASN A 410 33.06 10.74 -38.53
N ALA A 411 32.69 10.93 -37.25
CA ALA A 411 31.88 12.02 -36.75
C ALA A 411 32.41 12.51 -35.40
N GLY A 412 31.90 13.67 -34.95
CA GLY A 412 32.18 14.17 -33.61
C GLY A 412 31.88 13.16 -32.52
N LEU A 413 32.82 12.95 -31.61
CA LEU A 413 32.69 12.01 -30.51
C LEU A 413 32.18 12.72 -29.26
N THR A 414 31.22 12.09 -28.59
CA THR A 414 30.75 12.53 -27.28
C THR A 414 30.90 11.42 -26.26
N ALA A 415 31.39 11.75 -25.07
CA ALA A 415 31.28 10.89 -23.90
C ALA A 415 30.66 11.70 -22.78
N HIS A 416 30.00 11.03 -21.86
CA HIS A 416 29.58 11.63 -20.62
C HIS A 416 29.82 10.63 -19.51
N GLY A 417 29.84 11.15 -18.31
CA GLY A 417 29.93 10.34 -17.13
C GLY A 417 29.70 11.20 -15.93
N THR A 418 29.80 10.58 -14.79
CA THR A 418 29.67 11.26 -13.52
C THR A 418 30.93 11.10 -12.71
N LEU A 419 31.18 12.09 -11.88
CA LEU A 419 32.02 12.00 -10.71
C LEU A 419 31.13 12.23 -9.49
N THR A 420 31.56 11.72 -8.36
CA THR A 420 30.95 12.05 -7.09
C THR A 420 31.77 13.13 -6.44
N VAL A 421 31.08 14.19 -6.05
CA VAL A 421 31.62 15.21 -5.16
C VAL A 421 30.82 15.10 -3.87
N THR A 422 31.50 14.71 -2.79
CA THR A 422 30.94 14.76 -1.45
C THR A 422 31.70 15.79 -0.64
N ASP A 423 30.98 16.46 0.23
CA ASP A 423 31.50 17.27 1.30
C ASP A 423 30.90 16.71 2.60
N ALA A 424 31.68 16.69 3.67
CA ALA A 424 31.15 16.26 4.96
C ALA A 424 30.04 17.23 5.41
N ASP A 425 30.20 18.51 5.08
CA ASP A 425 29.33 19.62 5.47
C ASP A 425 28.07 19.75 4.60
N VAL A 426 26.94 19.24 5.07
CA VAL A 426 25.67 19.17 4.29
C VAL A 426 25.06 20.52 3.88
N ALA A 427 25.57 21.64 4.38
CA ALA A 427 25.11 22.98 4.00
C ALA A 427 26.04 23.69 3.02
N ASP A 428 27.19 23.11 2.72
CA ASP A 428 28.14 23.67 1.79
C ASP A 428 27.68 23.47 0.35
N THR A 429 28.26 24.28 -0.53
CA THR A 429 28.05 24.18 -1.97
C THR A 429 29.38 24.21 -2.69
N VAL A 430 29.51 23.32 -3.67
CA VAL A 430 30.75 23.13 -4.42
C VAL A 430 30.62 23.68 -5.83
N ASN A 431 31.69 24.35 -6.29
CA ASN A 431 31.87 24.80 -7.67
C ASN A 431 32.92 23.93 -8.35
N SER A 432 32.64 23.46 -9.57
CA SER A 432 33.51 22.54 -10.30
C SER A 432 33.90 23.10 -11.67
N SER A 433 35.16 22.90 -12.06
CA SER A 433 35.68 23.39 -13.35
C SER A 433 36.79 22.51 -13.95
N VAL A 434 36.92 22.51 -15.27
CA VAL A 434 38.01 21.83 -15.99
C VAL A 434 39.21 22.78 -16.13
N THR A 435 40.37 22.40 -15.60
CA THR A 435 41.51 23.30 -15.44
C THR A 435 42.65 23.04 -16.44
N THR A 436 42.90 21.78 -16.82
CA THR A 436 43.99 21.41 -17.75
C THR A 436 43.65 20.20 -18.63
N VAL A 437 44.37 20.04 -19.75
CA VAL A 437 44.32 18.87 -20.66
C VAL A 437 45.72 18.49 -21.17
N VAL A 438 46.01 17.19 -21.27
CA VAL A 438 47.26 16.62 -21.81
C VAL A 438 46.94 15.52 -22.84
N ALA A 439 47.56 15.56 -24.02
CA ALA A 439 47.40 14.54 -25.07
C ALA A 439 48.61 13.59 -25.15
N SER A 440 48.37 12.29 -25.35
CA SER A 440 49.39 11.22 -25.50
C SER A 440 48.93 10.10 -26.44
N GLY A 441 49.82 9.17 -26.84
CA GLY A 441 49.54 8.14 -27.85
C GLY A 441 49.96 8.57 -29.27
N ILE A 442 49.14 8.30 -30.28
CA ILE A 442 49.37 8.75 -31.66
C ILE A 442 48.84 10.18 -31.81
N THR A 443 49.72 11.17 -31.66
CA THR A 443 49.37 12.60 -31.82
C THR A 443 49.72 13.16 -33.20
N ALA A 444 50.40 12.37 -34.04
CA ALA A 444 50.69 12.73 -35.43
C ALA A 444 49.41 12.57 -36.27
N GLY A 445 48.84 13.69 -36.73
CA GLY A 445 47.53 13.72 -37.40
C GLY A 445 46.45 14.53 -36.67
N LEU A 446 46.65 14.80 -35.36
CA LEU A 446 45.65 15.44 -34.49
C LEU A 446 45.30 16.90 -34.86
N GLY A 447 46.29 17.71 -35.25
CA GLY A 447 46.06 19.07 -35.77
C GLY A 447 45.45 20.13 -34.81
N LEU A 448 45.24 19.84 -33.52
CA LEU A 448 44.56 20.73 -32.55
C LEU A 448 45.49 21.29 -31.44
N THR A 449 45.12 22.44 -30.85
CA THR A 449 45.82 23.07 -29.70
C THR A 449 45.24 22.67 -28.35
N ASN A 450 46.00 22.76 -27.25
CA ASN A 450 45.51 22.46 -25.90
C ASN A 450 44.28 23.29 -25.49
N ALA A 451 44.15 24.54 -25.94
CA ALA A 451 42.97 25.36 -25.65
C ALA A 451 41.71 24.82 -26.35
N GLN A 452 41.85 24.31 -27.58
CA GLN A 452 40.75 23.66 -28.31
C GLN A 452 40.40 22.32 -27.68
N LEU A 453 41.40 21.53 -27.25
CA LEU A 453 41.17 20.27 -26.55
C LEU A 453 40.51 20.48 -25.18
N LEU A 454 40.88 21.53 -24.44
CA LEU A 454 40.31 21.85 -23.13
C LEU A 454 38.82 22.18 -23.24
N ALA A 455 38.42 22.87 -24.31
CA ALA A 455 37.03 23.21 -24.59
C ALA A 455 36.14 22.01 -24.94
N MET A 456 36.73 20.84 -25.22
CA MET A 456 35.97 19.62 -25.51
C MET A 456 35.38 18.98 -24.26
N LEU A 457 35.84 19.31 -23.04
CA LEU A 457 35.28 18.78 -21.80
C LEU A 457 34.58 19.87 -20.99
N ALA A 458 33.33 19.61 -20.58
CA ALA A 458 32.55 20.45 -19.68
C ALA A 458 32.10 19.63 -18.45
N VAL A 459 31.82 20.33 -17.34
CA VAL A 459 31.19 19.75 -16.14
C VAL A 459 29.90 20.48 -15.81
N SER A 460 28.92 19.78 -15.24
CA SER A 460 27.62 20.32 -14.86
C SER A 460 27.07 19.61 -13.62
N PRO A 461 26.60 20.35 -12.60
CA PRO A 461 26.59 21.81 -12.52
C PRO A 461 28.00 22.39 -12.33
N THR A 462 28.25 23.60 -12.84
CA THR A 462 29.53 24.31 -12.61
C THR A 462 29.58 25.05 -11.27
N SER A 463 28.42 25.29 -10.67
CA SER A 463 28.31 26.00 -9.40
C SER A 463 27.09 25.58 -8.59
N GLY A 464 27.19 25.66 -7.27
CA GLY A 464 26.05 25.44 -6.37
C GLY A 464 25.68 23.97 -6.18
N LEU A 465 26.65 23.05 -6.32
CA LEU A 465 26.43 21.62 -6.07
C LEU A 465 26.34 21.37 -4.56
N ALA A 466 25.25 20.77 -4.06
CA ALA A 466 25.04 20.57 -2.63
C ALA A 466 26.00 19.55 -1.98
N ALA A 467 26.62 18.67 -2.77
CA ALA A 467 27.69 17.74 -2.37
C ALA A 467 27.48 17.03 -1.02
N ASN A 468 26.30 16.47 -0.74
CA ASN A 468 26.08 15.82 0.56
C ASN A 468 26.95 14.55 0.71
N PRO A 469 27.28 14.09 1.94
CA PRO A 469 28.14 12.91 2.16
C PRO A 469 27.61 11.61 1.56
N THR A 470 26.29 11.53 1.32
CA THR A 470 25.62 10.37 0.73
C THR A 470 25.32 10.55 -0.75
N ASP A 471 25.60 11.73 -1.31
CA ASP A 471 25.40 11.98 -2.73
C ASP A 471 26.34 11.09 -3.52
N THR A 472 25.86 10.64 -4.67
CA THR A 472 26.64 9.88 -5.63
C THR A 472 26.28 10.40 -7.02
N HIS A 473 27.25 10.39 -7.94
CA HIS A 473 27.05 10.74 -9.34
C HIS A 473 26.48 12.16 -9.58
N ASN A 474 26.80 13.10 -8.68
CA ASN A 474 26.17 14.42 -8.63
C ASN A 474 26.91 15.48 -9.46
N LEU A 475 28.08 15.17 -10.02
CA LEU A 475 28.79 16.01 -10.97
C LEU A 475 28.87 15.31 -12.33
N ASN A 476 28.10 15.78 -13.30
CA ASN A 476 28.20 15.29 -14.68
C ASN A 476 29.42 15.91 -15.36
N TRP A 477 30.13 15.12 -16.15
CA TRP A 477 31.06 15.62 -17.14
C TRP A 477 30.60 15.21 -18.53
N THR A 478 30.92 16.03 -19.53
CA THR A 478 30.60 15.80 -20.93
C THR A 478 31.80 16.15 -21.76
N PHE A 479 32.31 15.16 -22.49
CA PHE A 479 33.23 15.32 -23.60
C PHE A 479 32.44 15.47 -24.91
N ASN A 480 32.81 16.43 -25.75
CA ASN A 480 32.27 16.65 -27.09
C ASN A 480 33.38 17.22 -27.99
N SER A 481 33.82 16.44 -28.99
CA SER A 481 34.87 16.86 -29.93
C SER A 481 34.37 17.74 -31.09
N GLY A 482 33.08 18.08 -31.15
CA GLY A 482 32.49 18.92 -32.20
C GLY A 482 32.43 18.19 -33.53
N THR A 483 33.17 18.65 -34.55
CA THR A 483 33.30 17.95 -35.85
C THR A 483 34.58 17.12 -35.95
N GLN A 484 35.38 17.03 -34.89
CA GLN A 484 36.64 16.30 -34.92
C GLN A 484 36.38 14.80 -34.73
N ALA A 485 36.59 14.03 -35.78
CA ALA A 485 36.26 12.60 -35.81
C ALA A 485 37.43 11.65 -35.48
N PHE A 486 38.67 12.13 -35.61
CA PHE A 486 39.90 11.37 -35.29
C PHE A 486 40.23 10.20 -36.24
N ASP A 487 39.70 10.22 -37.47
CA ASP A 487 39.85 9.26 -38.60
C ASP A 487 41.30 8.95 -39.03
N TYR A 488 42.29 9.60 -38.41
CA TYR A 488 43.69 9.30 -38.67
C TYR A 488 44.19 8.08 -37.86
N LEU A 489 43.40 7.55 -36.93
CA LEU A 489 43.72 6.41 -36.08
C LEU A 489 43.19 5.11 -36.70
N ALA A 490 44.07 4.19 -37.08
CA ALA A 490 43.68 2.84 -37.53
C ALA A 490 43.43 1.88 -36.36
N ALA A 491 42.80 0.71 -36.59
CA ALA A 491 42.63 -0.29 -35.55
C ALA A 491 43.95 -0.65 -34.83
N GLY A 492 43.88 -0.65 -33.50
CA GLY A 492 45.04 -0.85 -32.63
C GLY A 492 45.88 0.41 -32.36
N GLN A 493 45.52 1.57 -32.93
CA GLN A 493 46.08 2.88 -32.56
C GLN A 493 45.16 3.61 -31.59
N SER A 494 45.72 4.46 -30.72
CA SER A 494 44.94 5.26 -29.78
C SER A 494 45.52 6.65 -29.54
N LEU A 495 44.64 7.61 -29.27
CA LEU A 495 44.92 8.93 -28.71
C LEU A 495 44.33 8.99 -27.30
N THR A 496 45.08 9.46 -26.32
CA THR A 496 44.58 9.65 -24.95
C THR A 496 44.65 11.11 -24.53
N LEU A 497 43.52 11.68 -24.13
CA LEU A 497 43.33 13.02 -23.59
C LEU A 497 43.03 12.95 -22.09
N THR A 498 43.92 13.47 -21.25
CA THR A 498 43.75 13.50 -19.80
C THR A 498 43.42 14.92 -19.33
N TYR A 499 42.23 15.11 -18.77
CA TYR A 499 41.68 16.34 -18.22
C TYR A 499 41.78 16.37 -16.69
N THR A 500 41.97 17.54 -16.10
CA THR A 500 41.90 17.74 -14.63
C THR A 500 40.68 18.57 -14.26
N VAL A 501 39.79 18.01 -13.43
CA VAL A 501 38.64 18.70 -12.84
C VAL A 501 39.00 19.11 -11.41
N GLN A 502 38.67 20.35 -11.06
CA GLN A 502 38.82 20.88 -9.70
C GLN A 502 37.44 21.21 -9.13
N SER A 503 37.18 20.75 -7.91
CA SER A 503 36.00 21.08 -7.10
C SER A 503 36.43 21.95 -5.92
N THR A 504 35.70 23.03 -5.63
CA THR A 504 36.02 23.98 -4.56
C THR A 504 34.75 24.39 -3.82
N ASP A 505 34.74 24.27 -2.50
CA ASP A 505 33.61 24.65 -1.65
C ASP A 505 33.44 26.19 -1.56
N ASN A 506 32.40 26.64 -0.86
CA ASN A 506 32.14 28.06 -0.60
C ASN A 506 33.03 28.68 0.48
N HIS A 507 33.95 27.92 1.07
CA HIS A 507 34.90 28.34 2.09
C HIS A 507 36.36 28.36 1.61
N GLY A 508 36.61 27.93 0.37
CA GLY A 508 37.87 27.99 -0.36
C GLY A 508 38.72 26.71 -0.35
N ALA A 509 38.26 25.60 0.23
CA ALA A 509 38.97 24.32 0.15
C ALA A 509 38.65 23.60 -1.16
N SER A 510 39.60 22.84 -1.70
CA SER A 510 39.47 22.25 -3.04
C SER A 510 40.17 20.90 -3.18
N ASP A 511 39.59 20.04 -3.99
CA ASP A 511 40.17 18.76 -4.43
C ASP A 511 40.11 18.60 -5.96
N THR A 512 40.89 17.66 -6.51
CA THR A 512 41.00 17.45 -7.95
C THR A 512 40.93 15.99 -8.36
N GLN A 513 40.22 15.72 -9.45
CA GLN A 513 40.13 14.40 -10.08
C GLN A 513 40.45 14.50 -11.57
N THR A 514 41.13 13.50 -12.13
CA THR A 514 41.43 13.45 -13.56
C THR A 514 40.38 12.66 -14.31
N ILE A 515 39.99 13.12 -15.50
CA ILE A 515 39.16 12.39 -16.48
C ILE A 515 40.01 12.04 -17.70
N THR A 516 40.03 10.77 -18.12
CA THR A 516 40.81 10.31 -19.28
C THR A 516 39.92 9.86 -20.42
N VAL A 517 39.96 10.55 -21.55
CA VAL A 517 39.29 10.15 -22.79
C VAL A 517 40.30 9.49 -23.72
N THR A 518 40.20 8.19 -23.94
CA THR A 518 41.01 7.45 -24.91
C THR A 518 40.19 7.20 -26.17
N VAL A 519 40.60 7.75 -27.30
CA VAL A 519 40.02 7.47 -28.62
C VAL A 519 40.84 6.36 -29.26
N ASN A 520 40.23 5.20 -29.47
CA ASN A 520 40.80 4.09 -30.23
C ASN A 520 40.40 4.23 -31.70
N GLY A 521 41.36 4.00 -32.59
CA GLY A 521 41.07 3.82 -34.01
C GLY A 521 40.25 2.56 -34.23
N THR A 522 39.31 2.61 -35.16
CA THR A 522 38.54 1.45 -35.59
C THR A 522 39.06 0.88 -36.90
N ASP A 523 38.73 -0.38 -37.09
CA ASP A 523 38.58 -0.97 -38.40
C ASP A 523 37.17 -0.57 -38.86
N GLU A 524 37.06 0.55 -39.58
CA GLU A 524 35.76 1.15 -39.91
C GLU A 524 34.87 0.14 -40.66
N VAL A 525 33.58 0.13 -40.35
CA VAL A 525 32.59 -0.65 -41.08
C VAL A 525 32.40 0.03 -42.43
N SER A 526 32.87 -0.60 -43.50
CA SER A 526 32.68 -0.12 -44.85
C SER A 526 31.31 -0.60 -45.36
N PRO A 527 30.35 0.32 -45.60
CA PRO A 527 29.03 -0.02 -46.14
C PRO A 527 29.11 -0.56 -47.57
N THR A 528 30.22 -0.30 -48.25
CA THR A 528 30.44 -0.70 -49.64
C THR A 528 31.30 -1.95 -49.77
N LEU A 529 31.74 -2.58 -48.67
CA LEU A 529 32.68 -3.70 -48.75
C LEU A 529 32.04 -4.94 -49.37
N ILE A 530 30.82 -5.28 -48.96
CA ILE A 530 29.98 -6.23 -49.69
C ILE A 530 29.31 -5.44 -50.81
N SER A 531 29.65 -5.75 -52.06
CA SER A 531 29.07 -5.07 -53.21
C SER A 531 27.73 -5.69 -53.62
N THR A 532 27.61 -7.02 -53.60
CA THR A 532 26.39 -7.74 -53.98
C THR A 532 26.28 -9.09 -53.29
N ILE A 533 25.05 -9.56 -53.03
CA ILE A 533 24.73 -10.92 -52.58
C ILE A 533 23.79 -11.56 -53.60
N VAL A 534 24.18 -12.71 -54.16
CA VAL A 534 23.53 -13.37 -55.30
C VAL A 534 23.21 -14.84 -54.93
N ASP A 535 21.95 -15.29 -55.01
CA ASP A 535 21.61 -16.72 -54.91
C ASP A 535 21.79 -17.42 -56.27
N GLY A 536 23.03 -17.83 -56.55
CA GLY A 536 23.44 -18.45 -57.80
C GLY A 536 22.79 -19.79 -58.12
N LYS A 537 22.03 -20.44 -57.22
CA LYS A 537 21.30 -21.67 -57.58
C LYS A 537 20.18 -21.99 -56.60
N GLN A 538 18.97 -21.50 -56.84
CA GLN A 538 17.78 -22.05 -56.19
C GLN A 538 17.63 -23.54 -56.58
N GLY A 539 17.88 -24.44 -55.63
CA GLY A 539 17.60 -25.86 -55.82
C GLY A 539 16.09 -26.14 -55.88
N ASN A 540 15.70 -27.27 -56.47
CA ASN A 540 14.33 -27.79 -56.31
C ASN A 540 14.07 -28.24 -54.86
N ASN A 541 12.83 -28.64 -54.52
CA ASN A 541 12.38 -29.10 -53.18
C ASN A 541 13.26 -30.18 -52.49
N ALA A 542 14.32 -30.71 -53.15
CA ALA A 542 15.27 -31.67 -52.60
C ALA A 542 16.75 -31.23 -52.66
N THR A 543 17.06 -29.97 -53.00
CA THR A 543 18.45 -29.48 -53.16
C THR A 543 18.67 -28.10 -52.53
N PRO A 544 19.80 -27.87 -51.82
CA PRO A 544 20.13 -26.58 -51.22
C PRO A 544 20.32 -25.44 -52.23
N SER A 545 20.03 -24.22 -51.80
CA SER A 545 20.36 -22.98 -52.51
C SER A 545 21.86 -22.69 -52.42
N THR A 546 22.45 -22.01 -53.40
CA THR A 546 23.88 -21.62 -53.37
C THR A 546 24.00 -20.11 -53.43
N VAL A 547 24.45 -19.50 -52.35
CA VAL A 547 24.64 -18.04 -52.22
C VAL A 547 26.09 -17.67 -52.52
N THR A 548 26.29 -16.57 -53.25
CA THR A 548 27.57 -15.94 -53.56
C THR A 548 27.58 -14.50 -53.04
N ILE A 549 28.60 -14.14 -52.28
CA ILE A 549 28.87 -12.77 -51.83
C ILE A 549 30.00 -12.21 -52.68
N THR A 550 29.82 -11.03 -53.26
CA THR A 550 30.86 -10.28 -53.96
C THR A 550 31.31 -9.10 -53.11
N PHE A 551 32.61 -8.87 -53.07
CA PHE A 551 33.23 -7.79 -52.31
C PHE A 551 33.89 -6.76 -53.24
N ALA A 552 33.77 -5.46 -52.90
CA ALA A 552 34.36 -4.35 -53.66
C ALA A 552 35.90 -4.32 -53.60
N ALA A 553 36.50 -5.06 -52.67
CA ALA A 553 37.94 -5.20 -52.50
C ALA A 553 38.28 -6.63 -52.03
N PRO A 554 39.55 -7.07 -52.14
CA PRO A 554 39.97 -8.34 -51.57
C PRO A 554 39.69 -8.43 -50.07
N VAL A 555 39.06 -9.52 -49.62
CA VAL A 555 38.69 -9.72 -48.20
C VAL A 555 39.20 -11.03 -47.60
N THR A 556 39.11 -11.13 -46.28
CA THR A 556 39.23 -12.36 -45.50
C THR A 556 38.00 -12.58 -44.62
N ALA A 557 37.63 -13.84 -44.39
CA ALA A 557 36.55 -14.20 -43.47
C ALA A 557 37.04 -14.09 -42.01
N ASN A 558 36.24 -13.45 -41.17
CA ASN A 558 36.51 -13.25 -39.74
C ASN A 558 35.80 -14.29 -38.86
N PHE A 559 35.04 -15.22 -39.46
CA PHE A 559 34.27 -16.26 -38.79
C PHE A 559 34.83 -17.66 -39.06
N VAL A 560 34.53 -18.58 -38.14
CA VAL A 560 34.91 -20.01 -38.26
C VAL A 560 33.74 -20.84 -38.77
N ASN A 561 32.51 -20.58 -38.32
CA ASN A 561 31.29 -21.21 -38.82
C ASN A 561 30.37 -20.19 -39.46
N LEU A 562 29.69 -20.59 -40.53
CA LEU A 562 28.79 -19.71 -41.28
C LEU A 562 27.58 -19.30 -40.46
N SER A 563 27.01 -20.24 -39.69
CA SER A 563 25.83 -20.01 -38.85
C SER A 563 26.06 -19.02 -37.71
N ASP A 564 27.31 -18.64 -37.43
CA ASP A 564 27.64 -17.67 -36.38
C ASP A 564 27.42 -16.22 -36.86
N VAL A 565 27.45 -15.99 -38.18
CA VAL A 565 27.42 -14.64 -38.78
C VAL A 565 26.52 -14.52 -40.01
N MET A 566 25.95 -15.63 -40.50
CA MET A 566 25.00 -15.66 -41.60
C MET A 566 23.71 -16.30 -41.10
N HIS A 567 22.67 -15.49 -41.05
CA HIS A 567 21.35 -15.88 -40.55
C HIS A 567 20.36 -15.91 -41.71
N VAL A 568 19.48 -16.91 -41.69
CA VAL A 568 18.42 -17.05 -42.68
C VAL A 568 17.07 -17.12 -41.99
N SER A 569 16.08 -16.43 -42.55
CA SER A 569 14.72 -16.34 -41.99
C SER A 569 13.69 -16.21 -43.12
N GLY A 570 12.40 -16.24 -42.78
CA GLY A 570 11.30 -16.08 -43.75
C GLY A 570 10.71 -17.39 -44.30
N LEU A 571 11.24 -18.56 -43.92
CA LEU A 571 10.64 -19.86 -44.23
C LEU A 571 10.71 -20.79 -43.01
N GLN A 572 9.76 -21.72 -42.90
CA GLN A 572 9.77 -22.73 -41.83
C GLN A 572 10.97 -23.68 -41.99
N ASN A 573 11.85 -23.72 -40.98
CA ASN A 573 13.05 -24.56 -40.92
C ASN A 573 14.17 -24.21 -41.93
N VAL A 574 14.21 -22.97 -42.45
CA VAL A 574 15.35 -22.50 -43.26
C VAL A 574 16.63 -22.43 -42.44
N THR A 575 17.75 -22.95 -42.97
CA THR A 575 19.04 -22.97 -42.26
C THR A 575 20.22 -22.81 -43.20
N VAL A 576 21.28 -22.14 -42.76
CA VAL A 576 22.56 -22.15 -43.48
C VAL A 576 23.24 -23.51 -43.29
N ILE A 577 23.65 -24.14 -44.40
CA ILE A 577 24.32 -25.45 -44.33
C ILE A 577 25.77 -25.24 -43.93
N ASN A 578 26.07 -25.59 -42.68
CA ASN A 578 27.41 -25.39 -42.14
C ASN A 578 28.48 -26.21 -42.90
N GLY A 579 29.65 -25.60 -43.12
CA GLY A 579 30.77 -26.22 -43.82
C GLY A 579 30.73 -26.16 -45.36
N THR A 580 29.76 -25.48 -45.96
CA THR A 580 29.66 -25.31 -47.42
C THR A 580 30.36 -24.05 -47.94
N GLY A 581 30.73 -23.15 -47.05
CA GLY A 581 31.38 -21.86 -47.31
C GLY A 581 32.80 -21.95 -47.86
N ASN A 582 33.07 -21.34 -49.02
CA ASN A 582 34.39 -21.30 -49.64
C ASN A 582 34.61 -20.01 -50.46
N PHE A 583 35.81 -19.44 -50.38
CA PHE A 583 36.27 -18.42 -51.32
C PHE A 583 36.50 -19.03 -52.70
N THR A 584 35.81 -18.54 -53.72
CA THR A 584 36.06 -18.91 -55.12
C THR A 584 37.21 -18.10 -55.71
N ASP A 585 37.40 -16.87 -55.22
CA ASP A 585 38.58 -16.03 -55.40
C ASP A 585 38.72 -15.02 -54.23
N SER A 586 39.56 -13.99 -54.34
CA SER A 586 39.79 -13.00 -53.27
C SER A 586 38.63 -12.03 -53.02
N THR A 587 37.65 -11.97 -53.92
CA THR A 587 36.50 -11.05 -53.91
C THR A 587 35.16 -11.77 -53.94
N HIS A 588 35.14 -13.10 -53.94
CA HIS A 588 33.92 -13.90 -54.00
C HIS A 588 33.90 -15.03 -52.96
N TYR A 589 32.80 -15.12 -52.21
CA TYR A 589 32.59 -16.16 -51.20
C TYR A 589 31.25 -16.88 -51.42
N THR A 590 31.27 -18.21 -51.53
CA THR A 590 30.10 -19.04 -51.83
C THR A 590 29.73 -19.97 -50.68
N PHE A 591 28.44 -20.19 -50.39
CA PHE A 591 27.95 -21.14 -49.39
C PHE A 591 26.55 -21.66 -49.75
N GLN A 592 26.02 -22.63 -49.01
CA GLN A 592 24.69 -23.21 -49.25
C GLN A 592 23.68 -22.93 -48.14
N VAL A 593 22.41 -22.79 -48.53
CA VAL A 593 21.26 -22.62 -47.64
C VAL A 593 20.24 -23.74 -47.90
N ASP A 594 19.79 -24.41 -46.85
CA ASP A 594 18.66 -25.33 -46.90
C ASP A 594 17.37 -24.54 -46.67
N LYS A 595 16.41 -24.68 -47.57
CA LYS A 595 15.11 -23.98 -47.52
C LYS A 595 14.10 -24.65 -46.58
N GLY A 596 14.43 -25.82 -46.01
CA GLY A 596 13.52 -26.58 -45.15
C GLY A 596 12.56 -27.45 -45.96
N ALA A 597 12.08 -28.54 -45.35
CA ALA A 597 11.16 -29.47 -45.99
C ALA A 597 9.76 -28.82 -46.15
N GLY A 598 9.25 -28.74 -47.38
CA GLY A 598 7.96 -28.13 -47.70
C GLY A 598 8.06 -26.82 -48.47
N SER A 599 9.26 -26.24 -48.59
CA SER A 599 9.49 -25.02 -49.35
C SER A 599 9.48 -25.28 -50.87
N SER A 600 8.73 -24.46 -51.59
CA SER A 600 8.50 -24.60 -53.02
C SER A 600 9.61 -23.98 -53.88
N ASN A 601 9.51 -24.17 -55.19
CA ASN A 601 10.35 -23.42 -56.10
C ASN A 601 9.95 -21.95 -56.00
N GLY A 602 10.86 -21.13 -55.50
CA GLY A 602 10.68 -19.69 -55.42
C GLY A 602 10.38 -19.10 -54.06
N SER A 603 10.31 -19.94 -53.04
CA SER A 603 10.42 -19.49 -51.66
C SER A 603 11.70 -18.64 -51.47
N SER A 604 11.51 -17.37 -51.15
CA SER A 604 12.60 -16.46 -50.77
C SER A 604 12.82 -16.55 -49.27
N TYR A 605 14.09 -16.59 -48.86
CA TYR A 605 14.48 -16.41 -47.46
C TYR A 605 15.29 -15.13 -47.37
N THR A 606 15.17 -14.44 -46.25
CA THR A 606 16.02 -13.31 -45.92
C THR A 606 17.36 -13.85 -45.46
N LEU A 607 18.45 -13.43 -46.11
CA LEU A 607 19.80 -13.69 -45.63
C LEU A 607 20.34 -12.43 -44.98
N THR A 608 20.65 -12.49 -43.69
CA THR A 608 21.39 -11.45 -42.98
C THR A 608 22.83 -11.89 -42.81
N ILE A 609 23.76 -11.08 -43.28
CA ILE A 609 25.18 -11.21 -42.95
C ILE A 609 25.47 -10.18 -41.86
N ASP A 610 26.01 -10.65 -40.75
CA ASP A 610 26.35 -9.78 -39.64
C ASP A 610 27.48 -8.82 -40.04
N SER A 611 27.44 -7.63 -39.45
CA SER A 611 28.57 -6.71 -39.54
C SER A 611 29.82 -7.39 -38.98
N GLY A 612 30.97 -7.18 -39.62
CA GLY A 612 32.22 -7.76 -39.13
C GLY A 612 32.52 -9.18 -39.62
N ALA A 613 31.64 -9.81 -40.40
CA ALA A 613 31.85 -11.15 -40.95
C ALA A 613 33.09 -11.24 -41.87
N PHE A 614 33.45 -10.15 -42.55
CA PHE A 614 34.55 -10.05 -43.50
C PHE A 614 35.36 -8.79 -43.25
N SER A 615 36.66 -8.83 -43.53
CA SER A 615 37.59 -7.70 -43.44
C SER A 615 38.37 -7.52 -44.74
N ASP A 616 38.55 -6.27 -45.18
CA ASP A 616 39.44 -5.92 -46.30
C ASP A 616 40.91 -5.88 -45.85
N THR A 617 41.82 -5.67 -46.81
CA THR A 617 43.27 -5.61 -46.51
C THR A 617 43.73 -4.39 -45.71
N SER A 618 42.88 -3.37 -45.60
CA SER A 618 43.12 -2.13 -44.83
C SER A 618 42.55 -2.22 -43.40
N GLY A 619 41.83 -3.30 -43.09
CA GLY A 619 41.22 -3.57 -41.80
C GLY A 619 39.71 -3.33 -41.79
N HIS A 620 39.13 -2.61 -42.77
CA HIS A 620 37.71 -2.29 -42.77
C HIS A 620 36.86 -3.54 -42.81
N THR A 621 35.80 -3.57 -42.02
CA THR A 621 34.88 -4.71 -41.99
C THR A 621 33.62 -4.45 -42.79
N ASN A 622 32.89 -5.48 -43.20
CA ASN A 622 31.61 -5.27 -43.87
C ASN A 622 30.55 -4.74 -42.90
N ALA A 623 29.67 -3.88 -43.41
CA ALA A 623 28.41 -3.59 -42.75
C ALA A 623 27.52 -4.83 -42.71
N SER A 624 26.61 -4.88 -41.73
CA SER A 624 25.56 -5.88 -41.78
C SER A 624 24.80 -5.69 -43.08
N THR A 625 24.68 -6.75 -43.85
CA THR A 625 24.04 -6.72 -45.16
C THR A 625 22.93 -7.74 -45.15
N THR A 626 21.71 -7.27 -45.27
CA THR A 626 20.54 -8.12 -45.43
C THR A 626 20.18 -8.15 -46.90
N LYS A 627 20.01 -9.35 -47.46
CA LYS A 627 19.43 -9.54 -48.78
C LYS A 627 18.12 -10.26 -48.62
N SER A 628 17.03 -9.55 -48.93
CA SER A 628 15.74 -10.17 -49.18
C SER A 628 15.54 -10.39 -50.69
N GLY A 629 14.66 -11.32 -51.05
CA GLY A 629 14.32 -11.51 -52.46
C GLY A 629 13.60 -10.25 -52.95
N LEU A 630 14.20 -9.52 -53.88
CA LEU A 630 13.56 -8.36 -54.52
C LEU A 630 12.22 -8.79 -55.10
N LYS A 631 11.18 -7.98 -54.89
CA LYS A 631 9.83 -8.23 -55.40
C LYS A 631 9.52 -7.12 -56.42
N PRO A 632 9.31 -7.44 -57.70
CA PRO A 632 8.86 -6.46 -58.67
C PRO A 632 7.40 -6.05 -58.50
N ALA A 633 7.14 -4.75 -58.47
CA ALA A 633 5.79 -4.18 -58.47
C ALA A 633 5.63 -3.14 -59.58
N GLY A 634 4.45 -3.06 -60.20
CA GLY A 634 4.16 -1.99 -61.16
C GLY A 634 2.72 -1.97 -61.67
N THR A 635 2.47 -1.16 -62.70
CA THR A 635 1.13 -1.02 -63.29
C THR A 635 0.86 -2.04 -64.38
N ALA A 636 -0.33 -2.67 -64.35
CA ALA A 636 -0.77 -3.62 -65.34
C ALA A 636 -0.86 -3.02 -66.75
N GLY A 637 -0.42 -3.78 -67.76
CA GLY A 637 -0.37 -3.29 -69.15
C GLY A 637 0.85 -2.44 -69.48
N GLU A 638 1.68 -2.09 -68.50
CA GLU A 638 2.90 -1.30 -68.66
C GLU A 638 4.14 -2.17 -68.35
N PRO A 639 5.35 -1.75 -68.76
CA PRO A 639 6.59 -2.44 -68.41
C PRO A 639 6.86 -2.38 -66.90
N ILE A 640 7.09 -3.53 -66.26
CA ILE A 640 7.45 -3.70 -64.85
C ILE A 640 8.87 -4.24 -64.79
N ASN A 641 9.79 -3.58 -64.10
CA ASN A 641 11.19 -4.00 -64.00
C ASN A 641 11.30 -5.32 -63.19
N LEU A 642 11.94 -6.34 -63.76
CA LEU A 642 12.11 -7.66 -63.12
C LEU A 642 13.17 -7.67 -61.99
N ALA A 643 13.75 -6.51 -61.64
CA ALA A 643 14.71 -6.38 -60.53
C ALA A 643 15.93 -7.30 -60.62
N LEU A 644 16.26 -7.78 -61.83
CA LEU A 644 17.27 -8.82 -62.01
C LEU A 644 18.66 -8.22 -61.85
N THR A 645 19.41 -8.69 -60.87
CA THR A 645 20.82 -8.34 -60.73
C THR A 645 21.64 -9.05 -61.80
N ASP A 646 22.53 -8.33 -62.50
CA ASP A 646 23.47 -8.95 -63.45
C ASP A 646 24.51 -9.79 -62.70
N PRO A 647 24.50 -11.14 -62.83
CA PRO A 647 25.45 -12.00 -62.13
C PRO A 647 26.80 -12.13 -62.87
N SER A 648 26.99 -11.46 -64.00
CA SER A 648 28.03 -11.79 -64.98
C SER A 648 29.17 -10.76 -65.11
N GLU A 649 29.20 -9.76 -64.24
CA GLU A 649 30.16 -8.65 -64.26
C GLU A 649 30.25 -7.97 -65.66
N GLY A 650 29.09 -7.73 -66.29
CA GLY A 650 28.98 -7.04 -67.57
C GLY A 650 29.16 -7.91 -68.82
N GLN A 651 29.11 -9.25 -68.70
CA GLN A 651 28.98 -10.15 -69.84
C GLN A 651 27.51 -10.25 -70.31
N ALA A 652 27.29 -10.85 -71.49
CA ALA A 652 25.93 -11.08 -71.96
C ALA A 652 25.30 -12.28 -71.23
N VAL A 653 24.15 -12.06 -70.60
CA VAL A 653 23.36 -13.04 -69.87
C VAL A 653 22.17 -13.49 -70.72
N THR A 654 21.97 -14.80 -70.83
CA THR A 654 20.75 -15.39 -71.40
C THR A 654 19.74 -15.63 -70.29
N VAL A 655 18.64 -14.89 -70.31
CA VAL A 655 17.54 -15.00 -69.36
C VAL A 655 16.44 -15.83 -70.01
N THR A 656 15.99 -16.89 -69.34
CA THR A 656 14.94 -17.81 -69.79
C THR A 656 13.83 -17.87 -68.75
N VAL A 657 12.59 -17.58 -69.12
CA VAL A 657 11.43 -17.65 -68.21
C VAL A 657 10.53 -18.80 -68.64
N LYS A 658 10.26 -19.72 -67.72
CA LYS A 658 9.42 -20.89 -67.96
C LYS A 658 8.01 -20.61 -67.43
N ASP A 659 6.99 -21.11 -68.13
CA ASP A 659 5.59 -21.03 -67.71
C ASP A 659 5.05 -19.60 -67.47
N LEU A 660 5.54 -18.62 -68.26
CA LEU A 660 5.05 -17.24 -68.24
C LEU A 660 3.51 -17.19 -68.37
N PRO A 661 2.77 -16.47 -67.49
CA PRO A 661 1.32 -16.42 -67.55
C PRO A 661 0.78 -15.97 -68.91
N SER A 662 -0.41 -16.46 -69.27
CA SER A 662 -0.97 -16.22 -70.59
C SER A 662 -1.16 -14.72 -70.86
N GLY A 663 -0.65 -14.25 -72.00
CA GLY A 663 -0.77 -12.85 -72.42
C GLY A 663 0.32 -11.92 -71.90
N TRP A 664 1.17 -12.38 -70.99
CA TRP A 664 2.34 -11.63 -70.55
C TRP A 664 3.46 -11.68 -71.61
N THR A 665 4.30 -10.65 -71.65
CA THR A 665 5.46 -10.56 -72.54
C THR A 665 6.67 -10.02 -71.79
N ILE A 666 7.87 -10.43 -72.19
CA ILE A 666 9.14 -9.88 -71.66
C ILE A 666 9.79 -9.05 -72.78
N ASP A 667 10.28 -7.87 -72.46
CA ASP A 667 10.89 -6.99 -73.46
C ASP A 667 12.09 -7.64 -74.14
N GLY A 668 12.16 -7.52 -75.47
CA GLY A 668 13.20 -8.13 -76.30
C GLY A 668 13.21 -9.67 -76.36
N ALA A 669 12.36 -10.37 -75.62
CA ALA A 669 12.35 -11.84 -75.56
C ALA A 669 11.60 -12.49 -76.73
N ALA A 670 12.05 -13.68 -77.12
CA ALA A 670 11.36 -14.53 -78.09
C ALA A 670 10.82 -15.80 -77.41
N GLN A 671 9.61 -16.23 -77.82
CA GLN A 671 9.04 -17.49 -77.36
C GLN A 671 9.69 -18.69 -78.09
N ASN A 672 10.23 -19.61 -77.30
CA ASN A 672 10.80 -20.87 -77.75
C ASN A 672 9.72 -21.90 -78.10
N ALA A 673 10.11 -22.94 -78.84
CA ALA A 673 9.19 -24.01 -79.26
C ALA A 673 8.64 -24.86 -78.10
N ASP A 674 9.30 -24.83 -76.95
CA ASP A 674 8.85 -25.49 -75.71
C ASP A 674 7.93 -24.61 -74.86
N GLY A 675 7.62 -23.39 -75.30
CA GLY A 675 6.75 -22.43 -74.62
C GLY A 675 7.47 -21.46 -73.68
N SER A 676 8.76 -21.68 -73.37
CA SER A 676 9.56 -20.74 -72.58
C SER A 676 9.87 -19.46 -73.35
N TRP A 677 10.17 -18.37 -72.66
CA TRP A 677 10.65 -17.11 -73.27
C TRP A 677 12.13 -16.94 -72.99
N ALA A 678 12.91 -16.48 -73.98
CA ALA A 678 14.33 -16.20 -73.77
C ALA A 678 14.78 -14.88 -74.40
N VAL A 679 15.67 -14.18 -73.70
CA VAL A 679 16.33 -12.95 -74.14
C VAL A 679 17.81 -13.00 -73.77
N GLN A 680 18.66 -12.39 -74.60
CA GLN A 680 20.07 -12.18 -74.26
C GLN A 680 20.28 -10.69 -74.00
N SER A 681 20.73 -10.33 -72.79
CA SER A 681 20.92 -8.95 -72.37
C SER A 681 22.27 -8.77 -71.65
N ASN A 682 22.89 -7.61 -71.85
CA ASN A 682 24.04 -7.11 -71.07
C ASN A 682 23.62 -6.05 -70.04
N ALA A 683 22.32 -5.76 -69.95
CA ALA A 683 21.68 -4.87 -68.99
C ALA A 683 20.51 -5.63 -68.38
N VAL A 684 20.83 -6.67 -67.59
CA VAL A 684 19.81 -7.58 -67.05
C VAL A 684 18.87 -6.85 -66.09
N HIS A 685 19.38 -5.83 -65.39
CA HIS A 685 18.63 -4.96 -64.49
C HIS A 685 17.64 -4.02 -65.19
N GLU A 686 17.69 -3.90 -66.52
CA GLU A 686 16.72 -3.11 -67.30
C GLU A 686 15.61 -4.00 -67.90
N LEU A 687 15.65 -5.33 -67.68
CA LEU A 687 14.65 -6.22 -68.24
C LEU A 687 13.29 -5.99 -67.59
N THR A 688 12.28 -5.85 -68.44
CA THR A 688 10.91 -5.63 -68.00
C THR A 688 9.98 -6.74 -68.47
N VAL A 689 8.91 -6.95 -67.70
CA VAL A 689 7.77 -7.77 -68.06
C VAL A 689 6.54 -6.89 -68.18
N THR A 690 5.66 -7.19 -69.14
CA THR A 690 4.40 -6.49 -69.34
C THR A 690 3.26 -7.48 -69.24
N THR A 691 2.34 -7.22 -68.33
CA THR A 691 1.11 -8.01 -68.14
C THR A 691 0.01 -7.53 -69.09
N PRO A 692 -1.07 -8.30 -69.33
CA PRO A 692 -2.29 -7.75 -69.93
C PRO A 692 -2.83 -6.57 -69.11
N ALA A 693 -3.35 -5.53 -69.78
CA ALA A 693 -3.87 -4.33 -69.10
C ALA A 693 -5.07 -4.58 -68.17
N ASP A 694 -5.75 -5.72 -68.33
CA ASP A 694 -6.86 -6.18 -67.48
C ASP A 694 -6.43 -7.17 -66.39
N PHE A 695 -5.16 -7.58 -66.35
CA PHE A 695 -4.62 -8.39 -65.27
C PHE A 695 -4.36 -7.52 -64.04
N VAL A 696 -4.80 -7.97 -62.87
CA VAL A 696 -4.49 -7.33 -61.59
C VAL A 696 -4.13 -8.43 -60.60
N GLY A 697 -3.13 -8.22 -59.76
CA GLY A 697 -2.69 -9.16 -58.74
C GLY A 697 -1.23 -9.56 -58.90
N ALA A 698 -0.86 -10.78 -58.49
CA ALA A 698 0.54 -11.21 -58.43
C ALA A 698 0.77 -12.61 -59.01
N ALA A 699 1.96 -12.85 -59.56
CA ALA A 699 2.40 -14.15 -60.05
C ALA A 699 3.91 -14.35 -59.84
N VAL A 700 4.31 -15.57 -59.51
CA VAL A 700 5.74 -15.95 -59.47
C VAL A 700 6.22 -16.34 -60.86
N LEU A 701 7.33 -15.75 -61.31
CA LEU A 701 8.02 -16.09 -62.54
C LEU A 701 9.27 -16.90 -62.23
N ASP A 702 9.37 -18.10 -62.80
CA ASP A 702 10.58 -18.92 -62.74
C ASP A 702 11.57 -18.47 -63.83
N ILE A 703 12.60 -17.73 -63.42
CA ILE A 703 13.63 -17.13 -64.25
C ILE A 703 14.94 -17.90 -64.12
N HIS A 704 15.51 -18.30 -65.25
CA HIS A 704 16.80 -18.97 -65.35
C HIS A 704 17.77 -18.12 -66.17
N MET A 705 18.81 -17.61 -65.52
CA MET A 705 19.87 -16.81 -66.12
C MET A 705 21.10 -17.67 -66.36
N THR A 706 21.75 -17.54 -67.51
CA THR A 706 23.01 -18.23 -67.83
C THR A 706 23.99 -17.30 -68.53
N TRP A 707 25.27 -17.37 -68.19
CA TRP A 707 26.32 -16.52 -68.76
C TRP A 707 27.64 -17.28 -68.91
N THR A 708 28.61 -16.65 -69.55
CA THR A 708 29.97 -17.19 -69.68
C THR A 708 30.91 -16.41 -68.77
N ASN A 709 31.55 -17.10 -67.83
CA ASN A 709 32.55 -16.53 -66.93
C ASN A 709 33.83 -16.13 -67.69
N ALA A 710 34.66 -15.29 -67.08
CA ALA A 710 35.94 -14.86 -67.66
C ALA A 710 36.90 -16.03 -67.96
N ASP A 711 36.75 -17.16 -67.27
CA ASP A 711 37.52 -18.40 -67.47
C ASP A 711 36.95 -19.33 -68.57
N GLY A 712 35.83 -18.96 -69.20
CA GLY A 712 35.14 -19.72 -70.23
C GLY A 712 34.17 -20.79 -69.73
N THR A 713 33.95 -20.91 -68.42
CA THR A 713 32.91 -21.78 -67.84
C THR A 713 31.52 -21.13 -67.93
N THR A 714 30.46 -21.94 -67.81
CA THR A 714 29.09 -21.44 -67.79
C THR A 714 28.65 -21.18 -66.35
N GLY A 715 28.30 -19.93 -66.06
CA GLY A 715 27.53 -19.55 -64.87
C GLY A 715 26.04 -19.74 -65.14
N SER A 716 25.28 -20.12 -64.11
CA SER A 716 23.82 -20.22 -64.17
C SER A 716 23.23 -19.78 -62.84
N MET A 717 22.06 -19.15 -62.87
CA MET A 717 21.30 -18.70 -61.70
C MET A 717 19.81 -18.93 -61.93
N PHE A 718 19.10 -19.42 -60.91
CA PHE A 718 17.63 -19.49 -60.93
C PHE A 718 17.09 -18.48 -59.94
N VAL A 719 16.17 -17.64 -60.41
CA VAL A 719 15.45 -16.63 -59.65
C VAL A 719 13.97 -16.98 -59.78
N ALA A 720 13.25 -17.02 -58.67
CA ALA A 720 11.81 -16.97 -58.74
C ALA A 720 11.39 -15.58 -58.30
N ASP A 721 10.60 -14.95 -59.13
CA ASP A 721 10.41 -13.51 -59.07
C ASP A 721 8.93 -13.20 -58.89
N ASN A 722 8.56 -12.57 -57.79
CA ASN A 722 7.16 -12.28 -57.48
C ASN A 722 6.78 -10.96 -58.17
N VAL A 723 6.08 -11.05 -59.28
CA VAL A 723 5.66 -9.86 -60.04
C VAL A 723 4.25 -9.47 -59.65
N GLU A 724 4.12 -8.25 -59.14
CA GLU A 724 2.87 -7.61 -58.73
C GLU A 724 2.44 -6.58 -59.78
N ALA A 725 1.19 -6.67 -60.20
CA ALA A 725 0.60 -5.78 -61.19
C ALA A 725 -0.69 -5.14 -60.64
N TYR A 726 -0.63 -3.83 -60.42
CA TYR A 726 -1.76 -3.02 -59.94
C TYR A 726 -2.54 -2.44 -61.11
N ALA A 727 -3.85 -2.27 -60.95
CA ALA A 727 -4.67 -1.64 -61.97
C ALA A 727 -4.24 -0.18 -62.20
N SER A 728 -4.32 0.30 -63.44
CA SER A 728 -3.99 1.70 -63.77
C SER A 728 -4.68 2.70 -62.84
N GLY A 729 -3.89 3.62 -62.25
CA GLY A 729 -4.34 4.63 -61.30
C GLY A 729 -4.61 4.11 -59.88
N SER A 730 -4.30 2.85 -59.58
CA SER A 730 -4.28 2.32 -58.21
C SER A 730 -2.93 2.60 -57.56
N PRO A 731 -2.89 2.69 -56.21
CA PRO A 731 -1.62 2.75 -55.50
C PRO A 731 -0.75 1.52 -55.79
N ILE A 732 0.57 1.72 -55.84
CA ILE A 732 1.59 0.68 -55.90
C ILE A 732 2.20 0.59 -54.51
N PHE A 733 2.12 -0.57 -53.86
CA PHE A 733 2.54 -0.75 -52.47
C PHE A 733 3.93 -1.36 -52.41
N ALA A 734 4.78 -0.82 -51.54
CA ALA A 734 6.01 -1.48 -51.14
C ALA A 734 5.74 -2.52 -50.05
N TRP A 735 6.39 -3.67 -50.17
CA TRP A 735 6.43 -4.70 -49.13
C TRP A 735 7.36 -4.29 -47.97
N SER A 736 7.28 -4.98 -46.83
CA SER A 736 8.10 -4.68 -45.65
C SER A 736 9.57 -5.13 -45.76
N GLY A 737 10.01 -5.53 -46.95
CA GLY A 737 11.38 -5.94 -47.30
C GLY A 737 11.94 -5.04 -48.39
N ASP A 738 12.96 -5.50 -49.14
CA ASP A 738 13.48 -4.76 -50.29
C ASP A 738 12.56 -4.96 -51.51
N ASP A 739 12.08 -3.86 -52.08
CA ASP A 739 11.11 -3.86 -53.19
C ASP A 739 11.65 -3.12 -54.43
N VAL A 740 11.13 -3.48 -55.61
CA VAL A 740 11.44 -2.82 -56.87
C VAL A 740 10.13 -2.41 -57.54
N LEU A 741 9.77 -1.15 -57.33
CA LEU A 741 8.54 -0.56 -57.84
C LEU A 741 8.80 0.08 -59.19
N THR A 742 7.84 0.00 -60.10
CA THR A 742 7.92 0.58 -61.45
C THR A 742 6.69 1.44 -61.73
N GLY A 743 6.92 2.73 -61.95
CA GLY A 743 5.90 3.68 -62.41
C GLY A 743 5.43 3.39 -63.84
N SER A 744 4.22 3.83 -64.13
CA SER A 744 3.63 3.84 -65.46
C SER A 744 4.00 5.12 -66.23
N SER A 745 3.40 5.30 -67.40
CA SER A 745 3.45 6.59 -68.11
C SER A 745 2.38 7.59 -67.63
N GLY A 746 1.57 7.20 -66.64
CA GLY A 746 0.48 7.97 -66.05
C GLY A 746 0.92 8.77 -64.83
N ASN A 747 -0.03 9.08 -63.95
CA ASN A 747 0.27 9.61 -62.63
C ASN A 747 0.22 8.44 -61.65
N ASP A 748 1.34 8.15 -61.02
CA ASP A 748 1.48 7.03 -60.10
C ASP A 748 1.48 7.47 -58.65
N PHE A 749 1.02 6.56 -57.79
CA PHE A 749 0.95 6.77 -56.35
C PHE A 749 1.62 5.61 -55.62
N PHE A 750 2.82 5.84 -55.10
CA PHE A 750 3.62 4.83 -54.40
C PHE A 750 3.39 4.93 -52.90
N VAL A 751 3.23 3.80 -52.21
CA VAL A 751 2.93 3.74 -50.78
C VAL A 751 4.02 2.94 -50.07
N PHE A 752 4.74 3.60 -49.16
CA PHE A 752 5.77 2.99 -48.33
C PHE A 752 5.34 3.06 -46.86
N SER A 753 5.20 1.89 -46.21
CA SER A 753 4.78 1.80 -44.82
C SER A 753 5.83 1.14 -43.94
N GLN A 754 6.19 1.80 -42.84
CA GLN A 754 7.25 1.31 -41.96
C GLN A 754 6.93 -0.06 -41.32
N PRO A 755 7.89 -1.01 -41.23
CA PRO A 755 9.24 -0.95 -41.82
C PRO A 755 9.25 -1.33 -43.31
N ILE A 756 10.17 -0.72 -44.07
CA ILE A 756 10.55 -1.17 -45.43
C ILE A 756 12.03 -1.59 -45.43
N GLY A 757 12.50 -2.17 -46.54
CA GLY A 757 13.93 -2.42 -46.80
C GLY A 757 14.59 -1.28 -47.59
N ASN A 758 15.44 -1.64 -48.54
CA ASN A 758 16.04 -0.72 -49.50
C ASN A 758 15.30 -0.84 -50.82
N ASP A 759 14.32 0.04 -50.99
CA ASP A 759 13.42 -0.01 -52.12
C ASP A 759 13.94 0.84 -53.26
N SER A 760 13.70 0.39 -54.49
CA SER A 760 14.02 1.14 -55.70
C SER A 760 12.74 1.43 -56.48
N VAL A 761 12.66 2.64 -57.03
CA VAL A 761 11.54 3.06 -57.87
C VAL A 761 12.08 3.40 -59.25
N HIS A 762 11.69 2.61 -60.23
CA HIS A 762 11.93 2.88 -61.64
C HIS A 762 10.81 3.72 -62.23
N SER A 763 11.16 4.53 -63.23
CA SER A 763 10.20 5.33 -64.02
C SER A 763 9.39 6.35 -63.21
N PHE A 764 9.91 6.85 -62.10
CA PHE A 764 9.27 7.92 -61.33
C PHE A 764 9.26 9.25 -62.11
N ASP A 765 8.08 9.76 -62.46
CA ASP A 765 7.90 11.09 -63.05
C ASP A 765 7.76 12.15 -61.94
N ALA A 766 8.86 12.85 -61.64
CA ALA A 766 8.88 13.93 -60.65
C ALA A 766 7.88 15.07 -60.93
N ALA A 767 7.28 15.19 -62.13
CA ALA A 767 6.24 16.17 -62.42
C ALA A 767 4.82 15.70 -62.08
N ALA A 768 4.59 14.39 -61.98
CA ALA A 768 3.25 13.79 -61.91
C ALA A 768 3.04 12.88 -60.69
N ASP A 769 4.09 12.19 -60.25
CA ASP A 769 3.99 11.09 -59.30
C ASP A 769 4.12 11.55 -57.85
N GLN A 770 3.50 10.75 -56.98
CA GLN A 770 3.46 10.98 -55.55
C GLN A 770 3.90 9.74 -54.76
N ILE A 771 4.57 9.99 -53.64
CA ILE A 771 5.02 9.01 -52.65
C ILE A 771 4.30 9.32 -51.34
N ASP A 772 3.69 8.30 -50.75
CA ASP A 772 3.16 8.34 -49.39
C ASP A 772 4.13 7.65 -48.44
N LEU A 773 4.63 8.40 -47.47
CA LEU A 773 5.41 7.85 -46.37
C LEU A 773 4.49 7.69 -45.16
N VAL A 774 4.19 6.44 -44.82
CA VAL A 774 3.22 6.14 -43.77
C VAL A 774 3.84 5.49 -42.54
N GLY A 775 3.54 6.04 -41.37
CA GLY A 775 4.02 5.53 -40.08
C GLY A 775 5.45 5.95 -39.74
N TYR A 776 6.11 6.75 -40.59
CA TYR A 776 7.48 7.21 -40.37
C TYR A 776 7.54 8.40 -39.41
N SER A 777 7.90 8.12 -38.15
CA SER A 777 8.10 9.16 -37.14
C SER A 777 9.22 10.12 -37.55
N GLY A 778 8.93 11.42 -37.61
CA GLY A 778 9.90 12.44 -38.04
C GLY A 778 9.80 12.86 -39.51
N PHE A 779 9.00 12.17 -40.32
CA PHE A 779 8.69 12.55 -41.70
C PHE A 779 7.26 13.09 -41.77
N GLN A 780 7.10 14.40 -41.62
CA GLN A 780 5.78 15.05 -41.59
C GLN A 780 5.64 16.15 -42.65
N SER A 781 6.73 16.43 -43.36
CA SER A 781 6.79 17.44 -44.39
C SER A 781 7.90 17.13 -45.40
N PHE A 782 7.81 17.74 -46.58
CA PHE A 782 8.88 17.65 -47.57
C PHE A 782 10.23 18.18 -47.06
N ALA A 783 10.22 19.11 -46.10
CA ALA A 783 11.46 19.59 -45.50
C ALA A 783 12.17 18.48 -44.71
N ASP A 784 11.41 17.60 -44.07
CA ASP A 784 11.95 16.45 -43.34
C ASP A 784 12.51 15.42 -44.31
N VAL A 785 11.77 15.12 -45.40
CA VAL A 785 12.27 14.25 -46.48
C VAL A 785 13.56 14.81 -47.08
N GLN A 786 13.58 16.09 -47.41
CA GLN A 786 14.75 16.76 -48.00
C GLN A 786 15.97 16.71 -47.07
N ALA A 787 15.79 16.77 -45.76
CA ALA A 787 16.88 16.65 -44.80
C ALA A 787 17.55 15.26 -44.82
N HIS A 788 16.84 14.25 -45.33
CA HIS A 788 17.29 12.86 -45.41
C HIS A 788 17.45 12.37 -46.86
N THR A 789 17.41 13.28 -47.85
CA THR A 789 17.59 12.94 -49.26
C THR A 789 18.99 13.36 -49.74
N ALA A 790 19.71 12.45 -50.39
CA ALA A 790 20.97 12.73 -51.07
C ALA A 790 21.02 12.00 -52.41
N ASP A 791 21.82 12.49 -53.35
CA ASP A 791 22.09 11.74 -54.58
C ASP A 791 23.19 10.70 -54.35
N ASP A 792 23.03 9.52 -54.92
CA ASP A 792 24.04 8.48 -54.92
C ASP A 792 25.16 8.73 -55.97
N ALA A 793 26.02 7.74 -56.18
CA ALA A 793 27.11 7.84 -57.16
C ALA A 793 26.62 7.86 -58.62
N SER A 794 25.42 7.34 -58.88
CA SER A 794 24.75 7.31 -60.18
C SER A 794 23.96 8.60 -60.46
N GLY A 795 23.71 9.40 -59.42
CA GLY A 795 22.95 10.65 -59.48
C GLY A 795 21.46 10.47 -59.16
N ASP A 796 21.10 9.35 -58.56
CA ASP A 796 19.75 8.95 -58.21
C ASP A 796 19.43 9.41 -56.79
N ALA A 797 18.21 9.89 -56.56
CA ALA A 797 17.77 10.40 -55.28
C ALA A 797 17.56 9.24 -54.31
N VAL A 798 18.33 9.23 -53.22
CA VAL A 798 18.21 8.27 -52.13
C VAL A 798 17.63 8.98 -50.91
N ILE A 799 16.48 8.52 -50.46
CA ILE A 799 15.78 8.99 -49.26
C ILE A 799 16.09 7.99 -48.14
N ALA A 800 16.90 8.39 -47.17
CA ALA A 800 17.21 7.56 -46.01
C ALA A 800 16.10 7.67 -44.95
N LEU A 801 15.47 6.56 -44.60
CA LEU A 801 14.32 6.54 -43.68
C LEU A 801 14.66 5.95 -42.30
N GLY A 802 15.81 5.29 -42.16
CA GLY A 802 16.33 4.71 -40.92
C GLY A 802 17.47 3.74 -41.19
N ASP A 803 17.96 3.08 -40.13
CA ASP A 803 19.01 2.06 -40.27
C ASP A 803 18.55 0.92 -41.19
N GLY A 804 19.21 0.80 -42.35
CA GLY A 804 18.91 -0.21 -43.36
C GLY A 804 17.63 0.02 -44.17
N GLN A 805 17.00 1.21 -44.09
CA GLN A 805 15.78 1.55 -44.84
C GLN A 805 16.01 2.74 -45.76
N SER A 806 15.74 2.57 -47.05
CA SER A 806 15.90 3.63 -48.03
C SER A 806 14.94 3.51 -49.21
N ILE A 807 14.68 4.62 -49.88
CA ILE A 807 14.00 4.66 -51.18
C ILE A 807 14.95 5.31 -52.17
N THR A 808 15.33 4.58 -53.21
CA THR A 808 16.14 5.06 -54.34
C THR A 808 15.23 5.32 -55.54
N LEU A 809 15.19 6.57 -56.02
CA LEU A 809 14.44 6.94 -57.22
C LEU A 809 15.38 6.92 -58.44
N GLU A 810 15.39 5.79 -59.13
CA GLU A 810 16.28 5.51 -60.25
C GLU A 810 16.02 6.46 -61.43
N GLY A 811 17.05 7.17 -61.85
CA GLY A 811 17.00 8.19 -62.91
C GLY A 811 16.48 9.57 -62.47
N VAL A 812 16.21 9.78 -61.18
CA VAL A 812 15.66 11.03 -60.65
C VAL A 812 16.63 11.67 -59.67
N HIS A 813 17.13 12.87 -59.99
CA HIS A 813 17.98 13.63 -59.08
C HIS A 813 17.15 14.26 -57.94
N SER A 814 17.69 14.29 -56.74
CA SER A 814 17.11 14.88 -55.51
C SER A 814 16.57 16.31 -55.70
N THR A 815 17.19 17.10 -56.58
CA THR A 815 16.79 18.48 -56.89
C THR A 815 15.55 18.59 -57.78
N ALA A 816 15.14 17.50 -58.43
CA ALA A 816 13.90 17.42 -59.20
C ALA A 816 12.67 17.22 -58.30
N LEU A 817 12.87 16.77 -57.05
CA LEU A 817 11.81 16.52 -56.10
C LEU A 817 11.30 17.81 -55.47
N GLY A 818 10.00 17.86 -55.21
CA GLY A 818 9.33 18.95 -54.51
C GLY A 818 8.21 18.47 -53.61
N ALA A 819 7.61 19.41 -52.86
CA ALA A 819 6.53 19.10 -51.94
C ALA A 819 5.26 18.51 -52.60
N GLY A 820 5.13 18.60 -53.93
CA GLY A 820 4.04 17.95 -54.66
C GLY A 820 4.21 16.43 -54.81
N ASN A 821 5.45 15.93 -54.68
CA ASN A 821 5.79 14.52 -54.82
C ASN A 821 5.58 13.71 -53.53
N PHE A 822 5.26 14.35 -52.41
CA PHE A 822 5.15 13.67 -51.12
C PHE A 822 3.83 13.98 -50.45
N VAL A 823 3.18 12.93 -49.99
CA VAL A 823 2.10 12.94 -49.02
C VAL A 823 2.54 12.11 -47.82
N PHE A 824 1.87 12.31 -46.68
CA PHE A 824 2.26 11.69 -45.42
C PHE A 824 1.03 11.15 -44.73
N ASP A 825 1.10 9.90 -44.29
CA ASP A 825 0.03 9.19 -43.60
C ASP A 825 -1.32 9.26 -44.33
N GLN A 826 -1.31 9.30 -45.68
CA GLN A 826 -2.54 9.25 -46.46
C GLN A 826 -3.11 7.82 -46.41
N THR A 827 -4.44 7.69 -46.40
CA THR A 827 -5.08 6.38 -46.55
C THR A 827 -5.19 6.06 -48.04
N PRO A 828 -4.46 5.05 -48.55
CA PRO A 828 -4.52 4.67 -49.95
C PRO A 828 -5.88 4.06 -50.30
N VAL A 829 -6.31 4.22 -51.56
CA VAL A 829 -7.60 3.70 -52.05
C VAL A 829 -7.40 2.85 -53.30
N VAL A 830 -7.72 1.57 -53.21
CA VAL A 830 -7.65 0.60 -54.33
C VAL A 830 -9.07 0.34 -54.84
N ASN A 831 -9.27 0.36 -56.16
CA ASN A 831 -10.57 0.05 -56.77
C ASN A 831 -10.49 -1.26 -57.56
N ASN A 832 -11.14 -2.32 -57.06
CA ASN A 832 -11.20 -3.61 -57.73
C ASN A 832 -12.63 -3.92 -58.20
N ALA A 833 -12.90 -3.65 -59.48
CA ALA A 833 -14.15 -4.01 -60.13
C ALA A 833 -14.07 -5.33 -60.93
N GLY A 834 -12.86 -5.85 -61.15
CA GLY A 834 -12.57 -7.03 -61.96
C GLY A 834 -12.16 -8.24 -61.10
N THR A 835 -11.23 -9.03 -61.61
CA THR A 835 -10.62 -10.12 -60.85
C THR A 835 -9.16 -9.77 -60.57
N MET A 836 -8.85 -9.59 -59.30
CA MET A 836 -7.48 -9.51 -58.78
C MET A 836 -7.04 -10.93 -58.43
N THR A 837 -6.00 -11.44 -59.07
CA THR A 837 -5.55 -12.84 -58.93
C THR A 837 -4.18 -12.91 -58.27
N ILE A 838 -4.08 -13.62 -57.16
CA ILE A 838 -2.81 -13.99 -56.51
C ILE A 838 -2.54 -15.45 -56.87
N GLY A 839 -1.53 -15.66 -57.70
CA GLY A 839 -1.13 -16.98 -58.19
C GLY A 839 -0.46 -17.84 -57.12
N ASP A 840 -0.32 -19.13 -57.39
CA ASP A 840 0.37 -20.08 -56.52
C ASP A 840 1.80 -19.60 -56.21
N GLY A 841 2.18 -19.56 -54.92
CA GLY A 841 3.48 -19.07 -54.47
C GLY A 841 3.62 -17.55 -54.41
N ALA A 842 2.63 -16.79 -54.90
CA ALA A 842 2.73 -15.34 -55.04
C ALA A 842 2.27 -14.59 -53.78
N LEU A 843 2.81 -13.38 -53.63
CA LEU A 843 2.49 -12.44 -52.57
C LEU A 843 1.95 -11.15 -53.19
N LEU A 844 0.87 -10.60 -52.63
CA LEU A 844 0.37 -9.27 -52.99
C LEU A 844 0.17 -8.43 -51.72
N PRO A 845 0.88 -7.30 -51.55
CA PRO A 845 0.63 -6.37 -50.46
C PRO A 845 -0.55 -5.43 -50.78
N LEU A 846 -1.41 -5.16 -49.79
CA LEU A 846 -2.47 -4.15 -49.86
C LEU A 846 -2.56 -3.36 -48.55
N SER A 847 -2.97 -2.09 -48.65
CA SER A 847 -3.27 -1.22 -47.51
C SER A 847 -4.47 -0.31 -47.79
N GLY A 848 -5.00 0.28 -46.72
CA GLY A 848 -5.99 1.36 -46.77
C GLY A 848 -7.38 0.85 -47.15
N THR A 849 -8.10 1.59 -47.98
CA THR A 849 -9.45 1.22 -48.39
C THR A 849 -9.42 0.49 -49.73
N VAL A 850 -9.98 -0.72 -49.77
CA VAL A 850 -10.15 -1.48 -51.01
C VAL A 850 -11.64 -1.51 -51.35
N ASN A 851 -12.02 -0.74 -52.35
CA ASN A 851 -13.33 -0.77 -53.00
C ASN A 851 -13.41 -2.01 -53.89
N ASN A 852 -13.67 -3.16 -53.30
CA ASN A 852 -13.84 -4.43 -53.97
C ASN A 852 -15.32 -4.65 -54.32
N SER A 853 -15.69 -4.39 -55.57
CA SER A 853 -16.97 -4.84 -56.13
C SER A 853 -16.83 -6.09 -57.01
N GLY A 854 -15.59 -6.55 -57.20
CA GLY A 854 -15.21 -7.70 -58.01
C GLY A 854 -14.82 -8.91 -57.16
N VAL A 855 -13.74 -9.59 -57.58
CA VAL A 855 -13.18 -10.78 -56.91
C VAL A 855 -11.70 -10.55 -56.63
N ILE A 856 -11.26 -10.85 -55.41
CA ILE A 856 -9.84 -11.07 -55.07
C ILE A 856 -9.67 -12.58 -54.90
N ALA A 857 -8.89 -13.24 -55.74
CA ALA A 857 -8.74 -14.69 -55.77
C ALA A 857 -7.34 -15.11 -55.33
N LEU A 858 -7.25 -15.90 -54.26
CA LEU A 858 -6.02 -16.58 -53.84
C LEU A 858 -6.06 -18.01 -54.39
N ASN A 859 -5.22 -18.29 -55.38
CA ASN A 859 -5.26 -19.51 -56.19
C ASN A 859 -4.12 -20.49 -55.84
N SER A 860 -3.89 -20.77 -54.55
CA SER A 860 -2.92 -21.78 -54.13
C SER A 860 -3.24 -23.15 -54.73
N THR A 861 -2.22 -23.84 -55.24
CA THR A 861 -2.25 -25.24 -55.66
C THR A 861 -1.34 -26.15 -54.82
N GLY A 862 -0.77 -25.59 -53.75
CA GLY A 862 0.08 -26.28 -52.80
C GLY A 862 1.12 -25.37 -52.16
N ASP A 863 1.44 -24.26 -52.82
CA ASP A 863 2.42 -23.30 -52.34
C ASP A 863 1.73 -22.12 -51.63
N GLU A 864 2.47 -21.46 -50.74
CA GLU A 864 1.96 -20.33 -49.98
C GLU A 864 1.54 -19.19 -50.91
N THR A 865 0.27 -18.81 -50.84
CA THR A 865 -0.32 -17.75 -51.65
C THR A 865 -0.83 -16.68 -50.69
N LEU A 866 -0.17 -15.54 -50.66
CA LEU A 866 -0.28 -14.58 -49.57
C LEU A 866 -0.89 -13.26 -50.03
N LEU A 867 -2.01 -12.87 -49.41
CA LEU A 867 -2.46 -11.49 -49.37
C LEU A 867 -1.91 -10.83 -48.10
N GLN A 868 -0.89 -10.00 -48.26
CA GLN A 868 -0.26 -9.30 -47.14
C GLN A 868 -0.98 -7.98 -46.88
N VAL A 869 -1.57 -7.85 -45.69
CA VAL A 869 -2.11 -6.60 -45.17
C VAL A 869 -0.98 -5.83 -44.49
N ILE A 870 -0.72 -4.59 -44.92
CA ILE A 870 0.38 -3.77 -44.39
C ILE A 870 -0.15 -2.55 -43.61
N GLN A 871 0.74 -1.80 -42.94
CA GLN A 871 0.46 -0.51 -42.28
C GLN A 871 -0.60 -0.57 -41.15
N HIS A 872 -1.70 0.20 -41.25
CA HIS A 872 -2.79 0.22 -40.28
C HIS A 872 -3.86 -0.81 -40.61
N GLY A 873 -3.74 -1.52 -41.74
CA GLY A 873 -4.73 -2.50 -42.17
C GLY A 873 -5.38 -2.21 -43.52
N VAL A 874 -6.33 -3.08 -43.85
CA VAL A 874 -7.17 -2.97 -45.05
C VAL A 874 -8.64 -2.91 -44.63
N THR A 875 -9.37 -1.94 -45.17
CA THR A 875 -10.83 -1.88 -45.12
C THR A 875 -11.40 -2.36 -46.46
N LEU A 876 -11.99 -3.56 -46.47
CA LEU A 876 -12.67 -4.14 -47.63
C LEU A 876 -14.12 -3.65 -47.68
N GLU A 877 -14.46 -2.83 -48.68
CA GLU A 877 -15.82 -2.35 -48.94
C GLU A 877 -16.24 -2.56 -50.41
N GLY A 878 -17.52 -2.39 -50.75
CA GLY A 878 -18.00 -2.48 -52.14
C GLY A 878 -18.77 -3.77 -52.48
N GLY A 879 -18.93 -4.69 -51.53
CA GLY A 879 -19.82 -5.85 -51.64
C GLY A 879 -19.34 -6.98 -52.56
N GLY A 880 -18.05 -7.02 -52.89
CA GLY A 880 -17.42 -8.05 -53.71
C GLY A 880 -17.04 -9.31 -52.92
N GLN A 881 -16.12 -10.09 -53.50
CA GLN A 881 -15.68 -11.37 -52.93
C GLN A 881 -14.17 -11.43 -52.74
N VAL A 882 -13.73 -12.13 -51.70
CA VAL A 882 -12.39 -12.68 -51.53
C VAL A 882 -12.52 -14.21 -51.55
N VAL A 883 -11.93 -14.86 -52.53
CA VAL A 883 -12.10 -16.29 -52.78
C VAL A 883 -10.75 -16.99 -52.60
N LEU A 884 -10.66 -17.84 -51.60
CA LEU A 884 -9.53 -18.71 -51.32
C LEU A 884 -9.79 -20.06 -52.01
N SER A 885 -8.81 -20.58 -52.75
CA SER A 885 -8.88 -21.95 -53.28
C SER A 885 -8.99 -22.96 -52.12
N ASP A 886 -9.32 -24.22 -52.44
CA ASP A 886 -9.40 -25.27 -51.41
C ASP A 886 -8.00 -25.78 -51.04
N SER A 887 -7.20 -24.92 -50.42
CA SER A 887 -5.82 -25.15 -49.99
C SER A 887 -5.58 -24.47 -48.65
N ALA A 888 -4.91 -25.16 -47.72
CA ALA A 888 -4.50 -24.57 -46.45
C ALA A 888 -3.40 -23.50 -46.62
N ALA A 889 -2.74 -23.46 -47.79
CA ALA A 889 -1.66 -22.54 -48.08
C ALA A 889 -2.13 -21.18 -48.64
N ASN A 890 -3.43 -20.91 -48.70
CA ASN A 890 -3.92 -19.55 -48.89
C ASN A 890 -3.84 -18.80 -47.56
N ILE A 891 -3.16 -17.66 -47.54
CA ILE A 891 -2.94 -16.89 -46.32
C ILE A 891 -3.35 -15.43 -46.56
N ILE A 892 -4.13 -14.86 -45.65
CA ILE A 892 -4.30 -13.42 -45.52
C ILE A 892 -3.67 -13.02 -44.18
N SER A 893 -2.58 -12.28 -44.16
CA SER A 893 -1.82 -12.00 -42.93
C SER A 893 -1.45 -10.53 -42.81
N GLY A 894 -1.24 -10.04 -41.59
CA GLY A 894 -0.74 -8.69 -41.31
C GLY A 894 0.78 -8.65 -41.19
N THR A 895 1.40 -7.49 -41.38
CA THR A 895 2.84 -7.30 -41.10
C THR A 895 3.14 -7.17 -39.60
N GLY A 896 2.11 -7.10 -38.76
CA GLY A 896 2.20 -7.01 -37.31
C GLY A 896 0.83 -7.13 -36.63
N PRO A 897 0.79 -7.28 -35.30
CA PRO A 897 -0.45 -7.52 -34.55
C PRO A 897 -1.42 -6.33 -34.56
N ASP A 898 -0.92 -5.10 -34.74
CA ASP A 898 -1.73 -3.88 -34.78
C ASP A 898 -2.39 -3.63 -36.16
N VAL A 899 -2.00 -4.42 -37.18
CA VAL A 899 -2.59 -4.36 -38.53
C VAL A 899 -4.00 -4.94 -38.47
N THR A 900 -5.01 -4.22 -38.96
CA THR A 900 -6.40 -4.68 -38.90
C THR A 900 -7.00 -4.96 -40.27
N LEU A 901 -7.53 -6.18 -40.49
CA LEU A 901 -8.42 -6.45 -41.61
C LEU A 901 -9.86 -6.11 -41.20
N ILE A 902 -10.44 -5.09 -41.82
CA ILE A 902 -11.83 -4.68 -41.64
C ILE A 902 -12.63 -5.15 -42.86
N ASN A 903 -13.42 -6.21 -42.70
CA ASN A 903 -14.33 -6.69 -43.74
C ASN A 903 -15.70 -6.01 -43.59
N VAL A 904 -15.99 -4.94 -44.34
CA VAL A 904 -17.21 -4.13 -44.14
C VAL A 904 -18.44 -4.84 -44.69
N ASP A 905 -18.42 -5.21 -45.97
CA ASP A 905 -19.58 -5.78 -46.67
C ASP A 905 -19.20 -6.85 -47.71
N ASN A 906 -17.94 -7.28 -47.75
CA ASN A 906 -17.46 -8.30 -48.67
C ASN A 906 -17.69 -9.72 -48.13
N MET A 907 -17.67 -10.69 -49.04
CA MET A 907 -17.72 -12.12 -48.73
C MET A 907 -16.32 -12.73 -48.86
N ILE A 908 -15.73 -13.19 -47.76
CA ILE A 908 -14.51 -14.00 -47.77
C ILE A 908 -14.92 -15.48 -47.73
N SER A 909 -14.44 -16.31 -48.66
CA SER A 909 -14.85 -17.71 -48.76
C SER A 909 -13.73 -18.65 -49.17
N GLY A 910 -13.78 -19.91 -48.76
CA GLY A 910 -12.84 -20.96 -49.19
C GLY A 910 -12.19 -21.70 -48.03
N ALA A 911 -10.90 -22.03 -48.18
CA ALA A 911 -10.04 -22.62 -47.16
C ALA A 911 -8.68 -21.92 -47.12
N GLY A 912 -7.98 -21.99 -45.99
CA GLY A 912 -6.74 -21.26 -45.76
C GLY A 912 -6.65 -20.69 -44.36
N GLN A 913 -5.90 -19.61 -44.20
CA GLN A 913 -5.66 -18.96 -42.92
C GLN A 913 -5.87 -17.45 -43.01
N LEU A 914 -6.60 -16.90 -42.06
CA LEU A 914 -6.74 -15.47 -41.82
C LEU A 914 -5.96 -15.12 -40.54
N GLY A 915 -4.89 -14.37 -40.72
CA GLY A 915 -4.12 -13.66 -39.70
C GLY A 915 -2.73 -14.23 -39.41
N ASP A 916 -2.53 -15.55 -39.54
CA ASP A 916 -1.26 -16.23 -39.25
C ASP A 916 -0.59 -15.83 -37.91
N GLY A 917 -1.42 -15.51 -36.91
CA GLY A 917 -0.98 -15.06 -35.58
C GLY A 917 -0.61 -13.58 -35.50
N VAL A 918 -0.64 -12.84 -36.62
CA VAL A 918 -0.17 -11.46 -36.75
C VAL A 918 -1.16 -10.59 -37.54
N LEU A 919 -2.40 -10.50 -37.06
CA LEU A 919 -3.45 -9.64 -37.64
C LEU A 919 -4.58 -9.44 -36.63
N SER A 920 -5.19 -8.26 -36.59
CA SER A 920 -6.47 -8.02 -35.94
C SER A 920 -7.62 -8.10 -36.96
N LEU A 921 -8.77 -8.66 -36.59
CA LEU A 921 -9.90 -8.88 -37.51
C LEU A 921 -11.18 -8.19 -37.01
N ASP A 922 -11.75 -7.30 -37.84
CA ASP A 922 -13.09 -6.71 -37.67
C ASP A 922 -13.99 -7.16 -38.83
N ASN A 923 -14.78 -8.18 -38.60
CA ASN A 923 -15.73 -8.71 -39.57
C ASN A 923 -17.12 -8.09 -39.39
N ARG A 924 -17.56 -7.33 -40.39
CA ARG A 924 -18.91 -6.77 -40.52
C ARG A 924 -19.67 -7.34 -41.73
N GLY A 925 -18.94 -7.91 -42.69
CA GLY A 925 -19.44 -8.65 -43.85
C GLY A 925 -19.66 -10.13 -43.55
N THR A 926 -19.27 -11.01 -44.47
CA THR A 926 -19.45 -12.46 -44.34
C THR A 926 -18.14 -13.19 -44.53
N ILE A 927 -17.80 -14.13 -43.63
CA ILE A 927 -16.69 -15.06 -43.78
C ILE A 927 -17.27 -16.48 -43.78
N ILE A 928 -16.98 -17.26 -44.83
CA ILE A 928 -17.54 -18.61 -45.05
C ILE A 928 -16.42 -19.63 -45.25
N ALA A 929 -16.27 -20.57 -44.33
CA ALA A 929 -15.45 -21.76 -44.52
C ALA A 929 -16.19 -22.77 -45.42
N SER A 930 -15.91 -22.74 -46.72
CA SER A 930 -16.63 -23.53 -47.74
C SER A 930 -15.82 -24.69 -48.33
N GLY A 931 -14.53 -24.78 -47.98
CA GLY A 931 -13.61 -25.79 -48.51
C GLY A 931 -13.70 -27.17 -47.85
N THR A 932 -12.96 -28.14 -48.40
CA THR A 932 -12.74 -29.43 -47.75
C THR A 932 -11.58 -29.37 -46.77
N ASN A 933 -10.65 -28.43 -46.96
CA ASN A 933 -9.69 -27.98 -45.95
C ASN A 933 -10.33 -26.93 -45.03
N ALA A 934 -9.78 -26.78 -43.83
CA ALA A 934 -10.27 -25.81 -42.86
C ALA A 934 -9.97 -24.37 -43.29
N LEU A 935 -10.85 -23.45 -42.89
CA LEU A 935 -10.51 -22.04 -42.79
C LEU A 935 -10.13 -21.76 -41.33
N VAL A 936 -8.93 -21.28 -41.09
CA VAL A 936 -8.43 -20.96 -39.75
C VAL A 936 -8.36 -19.44 -39.59
N ILE A 937 -8.97 -18.89 -38.54
CA ILE A 937 -8.81 -17.51 -38.12
C ILE A 937 -7.87 -17.51 -36.92
N ASP A 938 -6.66 -17.04 -37.12
CA ASP A 938 -5.64 -16.90 -36.10
C ASP A 938 -5.14 -15.45 -36.05
N THR A 939 -5.74 -14.67 -35.15
CA THR A 939 -5.39 -13.29 -34.86
C THR A 939 -4.33 -13.16 -33.76
N GLY A 940 -3.71 -14.27 -33.36
CA GLY A 940 -2.75 -14.33 -32.26
C GLY A 940 -3.40 -13.91 -30.94
N GLY A 941 -2.90 -12.83 -30.34
CA GLY A 941 -3.43 -12.28 -29.08
C GLY A 941 -4.67 -11.38 -29.23
N SER A 942 -5.03 -10.99 -30.46
CA SER A 942 -6.15 -10.07 -30.70
C SER A 942 -7.49 -10.79 -30.71
N VAL A 943 -8.53 -10.12 -30.20
CA VAL A 943 -9.91 -10.61 -30.24
C VAL A 943 -10.52 -10.33 -31.61
N VAL A 944 -11.18 -11.33 -32.20
CA VAL A 944 -11.95 -11.18 -33.44
C VAL A 944 -13.23 -10.38 -33.13
N LEU A 945 -13.40 -9.22 -33.75
CA LEU A 945 -14.66 -8.48 -33.67
C LEU A 945 -15.59 -8.98 -34.77
N ASN A 946 -16.73 -9.55 -34.41
CA ASN A 946 -17.71 -10.02 -35.37
C ASN A 946 -19.05 -9.30 -35.18
N SER A 947 -19.38 -8.39 -36.09
CA SER A 947 -20.73 -7.82 -36.23
C SER A 947 -21.46 -8.32 -37.49
N GLY A 948 -20.74 -9.02 -38.37
CA GLY A 948 -21.27 -9.69 -39.56
C GLY A 948 -21.56 -11.17 -39.31
N THR A 949 -21.24 -12.01 -40.28
CA THR A 949 -21.45 -13.47 -40.21
C THR A 949 -20.13 -14.24 -40.30
N LEU A 950 -19.94 -15.19 -39.38
CA LEU A 950 -18.95 -16.27 -39.49
C LEU A 950 -19.71 -17.57 -39.77
N GLU A 951 -19.50 -18.20 -40.92
CA GLU A 951 -20.23 -19.40 -41.35
C GLU A 951 -19.29 -20.55 -41.72
N ALA A 952 -19.68 -21.79 -41.42
CA ALA A 952 -19.02 -22.99 -41.93
C ALA A 952 -20.00 -23.88 -42.70
N THR A 953 -19.75 -24.02 -44.01
CA THR A 953 -20.55 -24.87 -44.91
C THR A 953 -19.77 -26.07 -45.46
N GLY A 954 -18.45 -25.98 -45.51
CA GLY A 954 -17.55 -27.01 -46.00
C GLY A 954 -17.14 -28.02 -44.93
N SER A 955 -16.76 -29.23 -45.35
CA SER A 955 -16.38 -30.30 -44.42
C SER A 955 -15.09 -30.03 -43.65
N GLY A 956 -14.26 -29.10 -44.11
CA GLY A 956 -13.05 -28.68 -43.40
C GLY A 956 -13.33 -27.87 -42.15
N GLY A 957 -14.47 -27.18 -42.09
CA GLY A 957 -14.89 -26.36 -40.94
C GLY A 957 -14.16 -25.01 -40.82
N LEU A 958 -14.61 -24.23 -39.85
CA LEU A 958 -14.02 -22.97 -39.41
C LEU A 958 -13.40 -23.16 -38.03
N VAL A 959 -12.14 -22.76 -37.87
CA VAL A 959 -11.46 -22.74 -36.57
C VAL A 959 -11.09 -21.31 -36.25
N VAL A 960 -11.42 -20.84 -35.05
CA VAL A 960 -10.98 -19.54 -34.52
C VAL A 960 -10.07 -19.80 -33.32
N ALA A 961 -8.79 -19.45 -33.45
CA ALA A 961 -7.79 -19.71 -32.43
C ALA A 961 -7.94 -18.82 -31.19
N GLY A 962 -8.33 -17.56 -31.39
CA GLY A 962 -8.47 -16.55 -30.34
C GLY A 962 -9.90 -16.38 -29.82
N GLY A 963 -10.11 -15.34 -29.00
CA GLY A 963 -11.42 -14.93 -28.52
C GLY A 963 -12.23 -14.21 -29.59
N VAL A 964 -13.56 -14.21 -29.45
CA VAL A 964 -14.50 -13.58 -30.38
C VAL A 964 -15.44 -12.64 -29.62
N ALA A 965 -15.48 -11.37 -29.99
CA ALA A 965 -16.52 -10.43 -29.58
C ALA A 965 -17.63 -10.43 -30.64
N ASN A 966 -18.64 -11.28 -30.44
CA ASN A 966 -19.76 -11.50 -31.34
C ASN A 966 -20.95 -10.58 -31.00
N SER A 967 -21.23 -9.62 -31.89
CA SER A 967 -22.48 -8.84 -31.97
C SER A 967 -23.30 -9.19 -33.22
N GLY A 968 -22.76 -10.05 -34.08
CA GLY A 968 -23.37 -10.53 -35.32
C GLY A 968 -23.88 -11.97 -35.20
N MET A 969 -23.58 -12.78 -36.21
CA MET A 969 -24.04 -14.17 -36.32
C MET A 969 -22.86 -15.15 -36.49
N ILE A 970 -22.95 -16.30 -35.81
CA ILE A 970 -22.09 -17.48 -36.02
C ILE A 970 -22.95 -18.64 -36.54
N GLU A 971 -22.67 -19.21 -37.72
CA GLU A 971 -23.50 -20.22 -38.37
C GLU A 971 -22.73 -21.50 -38.71
N ALA A 972 -22.94 -22.57 -37.94
CA ALA A 972 -22.42 -23.90 -38.27
C ALA A 972 -23.46 -24.64 -39.14
N ASN A 973 -23.27 -24.68 -40.46
CA ASN A 973 -24.30 -25.09 -41.42
C ASN A 973 -23.75 -26.03 -42.52
N GLY A 974 -23.45 -27.27 -42.16
CA GLY A 974 -22.80 -28.28 -43.01
C GLY A 974 -21.32 -28.50 -42.69
N GLY A 975 -20.64 -27.47 -42.17
CA GLY A 975 -19.30 -27.56 -41.57
C GLY A 975 -19.33 -27.35 -40.05
N ASN A 976 -18.25 -27.75 -39.37
CA ASN A 976 -18.09 -27.50 -37.94
C ASN A 976 -17.45 -26.13 -37.69
N ILE A 977 -17.78 -25.49 -36.57
CA ILE A 977 -17.11 -24.29 -36.06
C ILE A 977 -16.50 -24.62 -34.71
N VAL A 978 -15.22 -24.29 -34.52
CA VAL A 978 -14.52 -24.39 -33.24
C VAL A 978 -13.94 -23.03 -32.88
N ILE A 979 -14.26 -22.52 -31.70
CA ILE A 979 -13.70 -21.27 -31.18
C ILE A 979 -12.99 -21.56 -29.87
N HIS A 980 -11.67 -21.42 -29.83
CA HIS A 980 -10.86 -21.81 -28.67
C HIS A 980 -10.85 -20.75 -27.56
N GLY A 981 -10.97 -19.46 -27.88
CA GLY A 981 -11.00 -18.38 -26.89
C GLY A 981 -12.40 -18.02 -26.38
N GLU A 982 -12.47 -17.04 -25.48
CA GLU A 982 -13.75 -16.55 -24.92
C GLU A 982 -14.66 -15.95 -26.01
N VAL A 983 -15.96 -16.21 -25.91
CA VAL A 983 -16.97 -15.63 -26.80
C VAL A 983 -17.90 -14.68 -26.05
N THR A 984 -17.78 -13.40 -26.37
CA THR A 984 -18.50 -12.31 -25.69
C THR A 984 -19.43 -11.56 -26.64
N GLY A 985 -20.31 -10.71 -26.12
CA GLY A 985 -21.19 -9.86 -26.92
C GLY A 985 -22.65 -10.33 -26.96
N ASP A 986 -23.49 -9.62 -27.71
CA ASP A 986 -24.94 -9.80 -27.79
C ASP A 986 -25.41 -10.43 -29.11
N GLY A 987 -24.48 -10.94 -29.92
CA GLY A 987 -24.76 -11.66 -31.15
C GLY A 987 -25.28 -13.08 -30.90
N ASP A 988 -25.83 -13.67 -31.96
CA ASP A 988 -26.45 -15.00 -31.96
C ASP A 988 -25.55 -16.04 -32.65
N ALA A 989 -25.82 -17.32 -32.38
CA ALA A 989 -25.27 -18.44 -33.11
C ALA A 989 -26.36 -19.43 -33.54
N THR A 990 -26.19 -20.06 -34.70
CA THR A 990 -27.10 -21.07 -35.24
C THR A 990 -26.35 -22.35 -35.61
N ILE A 991 -26.93 -23.50 -35.26
CA ILE A 991 -26.42 -24.83 -35.63
C ILE A 991 -27.44 -25.49 -36.57
N GLY A 992 -27.03 -25.75 -37.81
CA GLY A 992 -27.83 -26.43 -38.83
C GLY A 992 -27.21 -27.77 -39.25
N ASN A 993 -27.99 -28.59 -39.95
CA ASN A 993 -27.56 -29.89 -40.47
C ASN A 993 -26.90 -30.78 -39.39
N LEU A 994 -25.86 -31.54 -39.75
CA LEU A 994 -25.08 -32.41 -38.84
C LEU A 994 -23.82 -31.70 -38.32
N SER A 995 -23.90 -30.38 -38.11
CA SER A 995 -22.77 -29.55 -37.72
C SER A 995 -22.55 -29.52 -36.22
N LYS A 996 -21.30 -29.22 -35.85
CA LYS A 996 -20.87 -28.93 -34.49
C LYS A 996 -20.50 -27.45 -34.33
N LEU A 997 -20.93 -26.83 -33.25
CA LEU A 997 -20.40 -25.55 -32.75
C LEU A 997 -19.76 -25.81 -31.39
N GLU A 998 -18.48 -25.51 -31.27
CA GLU A 998 -17.70 -25.72 -30.05
C GLU A 998 -17.20 -24.39 -29.49
N PHE A 999 -17.45 -24.17 -28.20
CA PHE A 999 -16.85 -23.09 -27.41
C PHE A 999 -15.82 -23.70 -26.46
N GLY A 1000 -14.53 -23.45 -26.74
CA GLY A 1000 -13.38 -23.93 -25.97
C GLY A 1000 -13.13 -23.19 -24.66
N ALA A 1001 -13.82 -22.07 -24.43
CA ALA A 1001 -13.75 -21.26 -23.21
C ALA A 1001 -15.13 -20.63 -22.91
N ALA A 1002 -15.19 -19.76 -21.91
CA ALA A 1002 -16.42 -19.08 -21.50
C ALA A 1002 -17.14 -18.39 -22.68
N SER A 1003 -18.47 -18.56 -22.75
CA SER A 1003 -19.29 -18.01 -23.84
C SER A 1003 -20.62 -17.44 -23.33
N SER A 1004 -21.00 -16.29 -23.88
CA SER A 1004 -22.27 -15.60 -23.58
C SER A 1004 -23.24 -15.55 -24.75
N THR A 1005 -22.88 -16.15 -25.89
CA THR A 1005 -23.68 -16.13 -27.13
C THR A 1005 -24.89 -17.06 -27.03
N ASP A 1006 -26.06 -16.54 -27.41
CA ASP A 1006 -27.29 -17.31 -27.54
C ASP A 1006 -27.17 -18.27 -28.75
N VAL A 1007 -27.52 -19.55 -28.56
CA VAL A 1007 -27.40 -20.60 -29.57
C VAL A 1007 -28.77 -21.14 -29.97
N THR A 1008 -29.04 -21.24 -31.27
CA THR A 1008 -30.27 -21.82 -31.81
C THR A 1008 -29.99 -23.01 -32.71
N PHE A 1009 -30.59 -24.15 -32.41
CA PHE A 1009 -30.63 -25.28 -33.33
C PHE A 1009 -31.68 -25.03 -34.42
N ALA A 1010 -31.27 -25.09 -35.68
CA ALA A 1010 -32.16 -24.89 -36.82
C ALA A 1010 -33.15 -26.06 -36.95
N GLN A 1011 -34.26 -25.84 -37.68
CA GLN A 1011 -35.27 -26.88 -37.86
C GLN A 1011 -34.70 -28.11 -38.59
N ASN A 1012 -34.85 -29.29 -37.99
CA ASN A 1012 -34.30 -30.57 -38.46
C ASN A 1012 -32.77 -30.63 -38.48
N ALA A 1013 -32.09 -29.80 -37.68
CA ALA A 1013 -30.71 -30.03 -37.34
C ALA A 1013 -30.58 -31.37 -36.57
N ALA A 1014 -29.41 -31.98 -36.72
CA ALA A 1014 -28.91 -33.06 -35.86
C ALA A 1014 -27.54 -32.60 -35.35
N GLY A 1015 -27.53 -31.41 -34.75
CA GLY A 1015 -26.32 -30.67 -34.44
C GLY A 1015 -25.79 -30.96 -33.04
N THR A 1016 -24.55 -30.56 -32.79
CA THR A 1016 -23.94 -30.61 -31.46
C THR A 1016 -23.48 -29.22 -31.06
N LEU A 1017 -23.92 -28.75 -29.88
CA LEU A 1017 -23.27 -27.65 -29.16
C LEU A 1017 -22.31 -28.28 -28.15
N GLU A 1018 -21.02 -28.03 -28.29
CA GLU A 1018 -19.97 -28.52 -27.40
C GLU A 1018 -19.43 -27.36 -26.55
N LEU A 1019 -19.36 -27.57 -25.23
CA LEU A 1019 -18.92 -26.59 -24.24
C LEU A 1019 -17.76 -27.19 -23.42
N ASP A 1020 -16.57 -26.63 -23.57
CA ASP A 1020 -15.40 -27.01 -22.77
C ASP A 1020 -15.43 -26.38 -21.37
N ASP A 1021 -16.02 -25.19 -21.27
CA ASP A 1021 -16.29 -24.50 -20.00
C ASP A 1021 -17.79 -24.22 -19.88
N SER A 1022 -18.53 -25.26 -19.49
CA SER A 1022 -19.99 -25.19 -19.34
C SER A 1022 -20.41 -24.47 -18.05
N PHE A 1023 -19.49 -24.24 -17.11
CA PHE A 1023 -19.74 -23.46 -15.89
C PHE A 1023 -19.91 -21.97 -16.18
N ASP A 1024 -19.12 -21.43 -17.10
CA ASP A 1024 -19.14 -20.03 -17.49
C ASP A 1024 -19.91 -19.76 -18.80
N TYR A 1025 -20.69 -20.75 -19.28
CA TYR A 1025 -21.67 -20.54 -20.34
C TYR A 1025 -22.91 -19.79 -19.81
N SER A 1026 -23.14 -18.58 -20.32
CA SER A 1026 -24.24 -17.71 -19.88
C SER A 1026 -25.29 -17.40 -20.95
N GLY A 1027 -25.06 -17.87 -22.18
CA GLY A 1027 -26.00 -17.76 -23.29
C GLY A 1027 -27.27 -18.61 -23.10
N ARG A 1028 -28.26 -18.37 -23.96
CA ARG A 1028 -29.51 -19.13 -24.01
C ARG A 1028 -29.52 -20.08 -25.19
N ILE A 1029 -30.03 -21.28 -24.98
CA ILE A 1029 -30.09 -22.32 -25.99
C ILE A 1029 -31.54 -22.54 -26.42
N SER A 1030 -31.81 -22.56 -27.73
CA SER A 1030 -33.16 -22.75 -28.27
C SER A 1030 -33.19 -23.76 -29.42
N GLY A 1031 -34.38 -24.28 -29.73
CA GLY A 1031 -34.60 -25.12 -30.91
C GLY A 1031 -34.21 -26.60 -30.79
N ILE A 1032 -33.82 -27.07 -29.59
CA ILE A 1032 -33.36 -28.46 -29.39
C ILE A 1032 -34.46 -29.47 -29.76
N THR A 1033 -34.10 -30.43 -30.61
CA THR A 1033 -34.93 -31.57 -31.01
C THR A 1033 -34.30 -32.91 -30.62
N ASN A 1034 -34.85 -34.02 -31.12
CA ASN A 1034 -34.42 -35.38 -30.73
C ASN A 1034 -33.08 -35.84 -31.27
N ASP A 1035 -32.56 -35.15 -32.28
CA ASP A 1035 -31.31 -35.51 -32.94
C ASP A 1035 -30.16 -34.56 -32.56
N ASP A 1036 -30.44 -33.56 -31.71
CA ASP A 1036 -29.47 -32.58 -31.23
C ASP A 1036 -28.80 -33.01 -29.92
N LYS A 1037 -27.58 -32.49 -29.69
CA LYS A 1037 -26.75 -32.81 -28.53
C LYS A 1037 -26.19 -31.56 -27.89
N LEU A 1038 -26.13 -31.56 -26.56
CA LEU A 1038 -25.29 -30.65 -25.78
C LEU A 1038 -24.16 -31.48 -25.17
N ASP A 1039 -22.92 -31.21 -25.55
CA ASP A 1039 -21.74 -31.94 -25.08
C ASP A 1039 -20.98 -31.07 -24.05
N LEU A 1040 -20.77 -31.58 -22.84
CA LEU A 1040 -20.23 -30.84 -21.71
C LEU A 1040 -18.92 -31.49 -21.25
N ASN A 1041 -17.80 -30.98 -21.75
CA ASN A 1041 -16.49 -31.61 -21.59
C ASN A 1041 -15.91 -31.48 -20.17
N ASP A 1042 -16.41 -30.55 -19.37
CA ASP A 1042 -16.03 -30.33 -17.96
C ASP A 1042 -16.93 -31.04 -16.94
N ILE A 1043 -17.95 -31.79 -17.38
CA ILE A 1043 -18.81 -32.63 -16.53
C ILE A 1043 -18.53 -34.10 -16.78
N LEU A 1044 -17.93 -34.78 -15.80
CA LEU A 1044 -17.58 -36.19 -15.92
C LEU A 1044 -18.80 -37.12 -15.85
N PHE A 1045 -18.87 -38.07 -16.79
CA PHE A 1045 -19.93 -39.07 -16.82
C PHE A 1045 -19.61 -40.25 -15.89
N GLY A 1046 -20.47 -40.49 -14.91
CA GLY A 1046 -20.39 -41.60 -13.98
C GLY A 1046 -21.68 -41.91 -13.23
N THR A 1047 -21.59 -42.75 -12.19
CA THR A 1047 -22.74 -43.23 -11.41
C THR A 1047 -23.46 -42.14 -10.60
N GLY A 1048 -22.83 -40.96 -10.44
CA GLY A 1048 -23.37 -39.80 -9.73
C GLY A 1048 -23.96 -38.72 -10.64
N THR A 1049 -23.87 -38.88 -11.96
CA THR A 1049 -24.29 -37.84 -12.91
C THR A 1049 -25.81 -37.69 -12.91
N THR A 1050 -26.28 -36.45 -12.81
CA THR A 1050 -27.70 -36.12 -12.75
C THR A 1050 -28.04 -34.99 -13.71
N VAL A 1051 -29.29 -34.98 -14.19
CA VAL A 1051 -29.86 -33.91 -15.01
C VAL A 1051 -31.20 -33.51 -14.41
N ALA A 1052 -31.44 -32.22 -14.29
CA ALA A 1052 -32.69 -31.67 -13.79
C ALA A 1052 -33.10 -30.45 -14.64
N TYR A 1053 -34.36 -30.42 -15.07
CA TYR A 1053 -34.92 -29.29 -15.81
C TYR A 1053 -36.04 -28.64 -15.00
N GLN A 1054 -35.96 -27.33 -14.82
CA GLN A 1054 -36.97 -26.51 -14.16
C GLN A 1054 -37.54 -25.49 -15.15
N ALA A 1055 -38.79 -25.68 -15.56
CA ALA A 1055 -39.49 -24.73 -16.43
C ALA A 1055 -39.71 -23.36 -15.75
N SER A 1056 -39.66 -22.28 -16.54
CA SER A 1056 -40.01 -20.94 -16.12
C SER A 1056 -41.52 -20.83 -15.83
N GLN A 1057 -41.90 -19.88 -14.96
CA GLN A 1057 -43.31 -19.72 -14.55
C GLN A 1057 -44.26 -19.33 -15.69
N ASP A 1058 -43.74 -18.67 -16.73
CA ASP A 1058 -44.47 -18.26 -17.93
C ASP A 1058 -44.43 -19.32 -19.05
N GLY A 1059 -43.68 -20.40 -18.87
CA GLY A 1059 -43.57 -21.51 -19.81
C GLY A 1059 -42.80 -21.19 -21.10
N SER A 1060 -42.07 -20.06 -21.16
CA SER A 1060 -41.28 -19.68 -22.34
C SER A 1060 -39.90 -20.35 -22.38
N GLY A 1061 -39.48 -21.04 -21.33
CA GLY A 1061 -38.16 -21.65 -21.21
C GLY A 1061 -37.98 -22.38 -19.88
N GLY A 1062 -36.72 -22.56 -19.47
CA GLY A 1062 -36.36 -23.10 -18.16
C GLY A 1062 -34.85 -23.22 -17.97
N THR A 1063 -34.44 -23.65 -16.77
CA THR A 1063 -33.05 -23.91 -16.43
C THR A 1063 -32.80 -25.42 -16.42
N LEU A 1064 -31.80 -25.85 -17.20
CA LEU A 1064 -31.28 -27.22 -17.22
C LEU A 1064 -30.00 -27.27 -16.38
N THR A 1065 -30.00 -28.06 -15.31
CA THR A 1065 -28.82 -28.29 -14.46
C THR A 1065 -28.30 -29.69 -14.68
N VAL A 1066 -27.01 -29.81 -15.02
CA VAL A 1066 -26.30 -31.09 -15.16
C VAL A 1066 -25.19 -31.13 -14.11
N SER A 1067 -25.04 -32.25 -13.40
CA SER A 1067 -24.07 -32.36 -12.30
C SER A 1067 -23.44 -33.75 -12.26
N ASP A 1068 -22.13 -33.83 -12.09
CA ASP A 1068 -21.39 -35.07 -11.82
C ASP A 1068 -21.35 -35.42 -10.30
N GLY A 1069 -21.95 -34.57 -9.46
CA GLY A 1069 -21.95 -34.65 -8.01
C GLY A 1069 -20.87 -33.81 -7.32
N ALA A 1070 -19.88 -33.30 -8.06
CA ALA A 1070 -18.86 -32.38 -7.60
C ALA A 1070 -19.04 -30.97 -8.20
N HIS A 1071 -19.40 -30.91 -9.48
CA HIS A 1071 -19.58 -29.69 -10.26
C HIS A 1071 -20.97 -29.65 -10.90
N ASN A 1072 -21.46 -28.44 -11.21
CA ASN A 1072 -22.79 -28.21 -11.78
C ASN A 1072 -22.72 -27.23 -12.96
N ALA A 1073 -23.11 -27.69 -14.16
CA ALA A 1073 -23.39 -26.82 -15.29
C ALA A 1073 -24.85 -26.34 -15.22
N THR A 1074 -25.09 -25.05 -15.44
CA THR A 1074 -26.44 -24.45 -15.40
C THR A 1074 -26.74 -23.75 -16.71
N LEU A 1075 -27.53 -24.40 -17.57
CA LEU A 1075 -27.83 -23.95 -18.92
C LEU A 1075 -29.24 -23.35 -18.99
N HIS A 1076 -29.39 -22.26 -19.75
CA HIS A 1076 -30.66 -21.58 -19.94
C HIS A 1076 -31.31 -22.00 -21.26
N LEU A 1077 -32.46 -22.68 -21.20
CA LEU A 1077 -33.16 -23.15 -22.39
C LEU A 1077 -34.39 -22.26 -22.70
N LEU A 1078 -34.58 -21.93 -23.97
CA LEU A 1078 -35.78 -21.28 -24.51
C LEU A 1078 -36.65 -22.30 -25.26
N GLY A 1079 -37.96 -22.26 -25.02
CA GLY A 1079 -38.93 -23.23 -25.53
C GLY A 1079 -39.57 -24.09 -24.45
N ALA A 1080 -40.55 -24.91 -24.86
CA ALA A 1080 -41.28 -25.79 -23.96
C ALA A 1080 -40.70 -27.22 -24.00
N TYR A 1081 -40.04 -27.63 -22.92
CA TYR A 1081 -39.44 -28.96 -22.79
C TYR A 1081 -40.10 -29.78 -21.67
N ASP A 1082 -40.16 -31.10 -21.85
CA ASP A 1082 -40.55 -32.04 -20.79
C ASP A 1082 -39.31 -32.37 -19.95
N ALA A 1083 -39.40 -32.20 -18.63
CA ALA A 1083 -38.32 -32.50 -17.71
C ALA A 1083 -37.82 -33.96 -17.80
N ASN A 1084 -38.68 -34.91 -18.19
CA ASN A 1084 -38.30 -36.32 -18.35
C ASN A 1084 -37.68 -36.64 -19.72
N GLY A 1085 -37.68 -35.66 -20.63
CA GLY A 1085 -37.17 -35.83 -21.99
C GLY A 1085 -35.63 -35.79 -22.07
N PHE A 1086 -34.94 -35.18 -21.11
CA PHE A 1086 -33.49 -35.10 -21.11
C PHE A 1086 -32.84 -36.43 -20.69
N LYS A 1087 -31.82 -36.87 -21.43
CA LYS A 1087 -31.04 -38.08 -21.17
C LYS A 1087 -29.55 -37.74 -21.16
N LEU A 1088 -28.82 -38.43 -20.29
CA LEU A 1088 -27.36 -38.33 -20.19
C LEU A 1088 -26.70 -39.55 -20.83
N ALA A 1089 -25.60 -39.32 -21.53
CA ALA A 1089 -24.73 -40.34 -22.09
C ALA A 1089 -23.25 -39.95 -21.94
N ASP A 1090 -22.38 -40.94 -22.10
CA ASP A 1090 -20.93 -40.77 -22.24
C ASP A 1090 -20.63 -40.34 -23.69
N ASP A 1091 -19.80 -39.31 -23.88
CA ASP A 1091 -19.30 -38.88 -25.20
C ASP A 1091 -18.32 -39.90 -25.83
N GLY A 1092 -17.82 -40.83 -25.02
CA GLY A 1092 -16.81 -41.83 -25.38
C GLY A 1092 -15.41 -41.50 -24.86
N GLN A 1093 -15.23 -40.32 -24.27
CA GLN A 1093 -14.02 -39.86 -23.58
C GLN A 1093 -14.24 -39.75 -22.07
N GLY A 1094 -15.45 -40.00 -21.58
CA GLY A 1094 -15.83 -39.93 -20.17
C GLY A 1094 -16.51 -38.61 -19.79
N HIS A 1095 -16.86 -37.76 -20.75
CA HIS A 1095 -17.60 -36.52 -20.56
C HIS A 1095 -19.11 -36.72 -20.73
N THR A 1096 -19.90 -35.72 -20.36
CA THR A 1096 -21.36 -35.85 -20.29
C THR A 1096 -22.04 -35.19 -21.48
N VAL A 1097 -22.73 -36.02 -22.28
CA VAL A 1097 -23.63 -35.56 -23.36
C VAL A 1097 -25.08 -35.54 -22.87
N VAL A 1098 -25.77 -34.43 -23.11
CA VAL A 1098 -27.22 -34.30 -22.94
C VAL A 1098 -27.93 -34.42 -24.29
N THR A 1099 -28.94 -35.29 -24.35
CA THR A 1099 -29.87 -35.41 -25.48
C THR A 1099 -31.30 -35.19 -25.02
N TYR A 1100 -32.20 -34.79 -25.92
CA TYR A 1100 -33.60 -34.53 -25.58
C TYR A 1100 -34.56 -35.42 -26.38
N ASN A 1101 -35.29 -36.33 -25.75
CA ASN A 1101 -36.29 -37.17 -26.41
C ASN A 1101 -37.66 -37.07 -25.71
N PRO A 1102 -38.65 -36.35 -26.28
CA PRO A 1102 -39.96 -36.15 -25.66
C PRO A 1102 -40.86 -37.39 -25.61
N ALA A 1103 -40.48 -38.54 -26.21
CA ALA A 1103 -41.41 -39.62 -26.53
C ALA A 1103 -41.49 -40.82 -25.55
N GLU A 1104 -40.75 -40.86 -24.43
CA GLU A 1104 -40.81 -42.02 -23.52
C GLU A 1104 -41.71 -41.82 -22.28
N PHE A 1105 -43.00 -42.11 -22.44
CA PHE A 1105 -43.93 -42.28 -21.33
C PHE A 1105 -43.70 -43.66 -20.65
N THR A 1106 -42.97 -43.72 -19.53
CA THR A 1106 -42.84 -44.96 -18.75
C THR A 1106 -44.01 -45.12 -17.77
N LEU A 1107 -45.03 -45.89 -18.15
CA LEU A 1107 -46.13 -46.27 -17.27
C LEU A 1107 -45.65 -47.33 -16.25
N THR A 1108 -45.51 -46.97 -14.96
CA THR A 1108 -45.36 -47.97 -13.89
C THR A 1108 -46.29 -47.68 -12.72
N GLY A 1109 -47.21 -48.61 -12.45
CA GLY A 1109 -47.90 -48.73 -11.17
C GLY A 1109 -49.43 -48.84 -11.21
N VAL A 1110 -49.96 -50.03 -11.48
CA VAL A 1110 -51.25 -50.43 -10.89
C VAL A 1110 -51.12 -51.86 -10.36
N SER A 1111 -50.99 -51.98 -9.05
CA SER A 1111 -51.15 -53.23 -8.30
C SER A 1111 -52.60 -53.72 -8.40
N SER A 1112 -52.78 -55.01 -8.63
CA SER A 1112 -54.08 -55.67 -8.61
C SER A 1112 -54.76 -55.55 -7.25
N GLY A 1113 -55.98 -55.00 -7.23
CA GLY A 1113 -56.77 -54.87 -6.01
C GLY A 1113 -58.18 -54.35 -6.23
N THR A 1114 -59.01 -55.14 -6.92
CA THR A 1114 -60.49 -55.11 -6.96
C THR A 1114 -61.24 -53.98 -7.69
N SER A 1115 -62.19 -54.44 -8.51
CA SER A 1115 -63.17 -53.72 -9.33
C SER A 1115 -64.18 -52.92 -8.50
N GLU A 1116 -64.60 -51.74 -8.97
CA GLU A 1116 -66.01 -51.48 -9.30
C GLU A 1116 -66.19 -50.21 -10.15
N PHE A 1117 -67.30 -50.19 -10.89
CA PHE A 1117 -67.68 -49.31 -12.01
C PHE A 1117 -68.23 -47.91 -11.62
N ALA A 1118 -68.18 -47.02 -12.62
CA ALA A 1118 -69.11 -45.91 -12.97
C ALA A 1118 -69.19 -44.71 -11.99
N VAL A 1119 -69.15 -43.45 -12.43
CA VAL A 1119 -69.81 -42.79 -13.59
C VAL A 1119 -68.88 -41.75 -14.22
#